data_AF-A0A5P8E448-F1
#
_entry.id   AF-A0A5P8E448-F1
#
_cell.length_a   1.000
_cell.length_b   1.000
_cell.length_c   1.000
_cell.angle_alpha   90.00
_cell.angle_beta   90.00
_cell.angle_gamma   90.00
#
_symmetry.space_group_name_H-M   'P 1'
#
loop_
_entity.id
_entity.type
_entity.pdbx_description
1 polymer ?
#
loop_
_entity_poly.entity_id
_entity_poly.type
_entity_poly.pdbx_seq_one_letter_code
_entity_poly.pdbx_strand_id
1 'polypeptide(L)'
;MKKIILKSLLVLGLLPFVANAQNETKPYWLDQSKNRINTEEPRSDFFAFEDADKALNGDKKSSSRYISLEGTWKFNFVNDHQDAPKDFFKSDFDDSKWENFPVPGLFELNGHGDPIYKNVGYAWNTQFDNNPPVVEENNNYTGSYRKFVDVPATWNGGKVVLHVGSATSNLQVWVNGIWVGYSEDSKVAAEFDITEYIKPGARNLIALQIMRWCDGSYLEDQDFWRFTGIAREVYLYSRPKVHIKDVIAIPDLDANYKNGTITVKTIIEGSGATPEYILLDTNGNKVVSGKGAEANLKVKSPAKWTAETPNLYKLQVNLKDASGSVVESLVQNVGFRKVEIKNAQLLVNGKPILIKGADRHELDPDGGYVISVDRMVQDVKIMKEMNINAVRTSHYPNDPRWYDLCDQYGLYVVGEANLESHGMGYGKASLAKDISWEQAHIERNKNNVYVLKNHPSIIIWSLGNEAGYGSNFEKAYDFVRAYDPSRPIQYERAEKDGKTDIFCPMYYRPDASEKYVKESPKKPLIQCEYAHAMGNSMGGFRDYWRIIREYPHYQGGFIWDFVDQGITAHRDENGVMQVGSGKTNSGLPSFAYGGDFGRYPASDHNFNCNGLIRPDRVPNPHANEVRYYYQNLWTTLKDAEKAQIEVYNENFFRTIDNVSLNWQMSVNGETMKDGTISNIKLLPQQRQVLTLGNASDLTTLRSQGDVLITLKYVLNNDEPLLKTGYAVARQQLVAKSTESVVPATPLLVNPQKREMKAAVTLSQDNMSVTFNKYTGWIDYIDIDGKPLLKYGTSLKPNFWRAPTDNDYGAGFQRRFAAWKEPAMNLKEFKVEAGKVTAKYEMPAVKCQLIMTYQMNAEGLDVTEQLIPEDQNQLLPRIAMQITLPKGYEDIEYYGRGPGENYIDRNDGDLLGIYKQTVTEQYFGYVRPQESGNKTDVRWFDVKDNSGKGLFIKSIEEPVEVSALHYEVADLDGGPQKEAQHMHSGDLKPRNYTVVNIGYQMGLGCIDSWGAWPLPKYMLKAGDKVVKFRICSKK
;
A
#
# COMPACT_ATOMS: atom_id res chain seq x y z
N MET A 1 -54.91 67.46 39.09
CA MET A 1 -55.83 67.31 37.94
C MET A 1 -55.08 66.51 36.87
N LYS A 2 -55.41 65.21 36.69
CA LYS A 2 -56.24 64.64 35.59
C LYS A 2 -55.54 64.76 34.21
N LYS A 3 -55.48 63.81 33.27
CA LYS A 3 -56.08 62.47 32.99
C LYS A 3 -55.49 62.04 31.59
N ILE A 4 -55.09 60.78 31.32
CA ILE A 4 -55.87 59.65 30.75
C ILE A 4 -56.16 59.69 29.22
N ILE A 5 -55.55 58.73 28.47
CA ILE A 5 -56.08 57.72 27.49
C ILE A 5 -56.90 58.13 26.23
N LEU A 6 -56.56 57.57 25.04
CA LEU A 6 -57.36 56.66 24.13
C LEU A 6 -56.73 56.68 22.69
N LYS A 7 -56.21 55.62 22.04
CA LYS A 7 -56.77 54.37 21.45
C LYS A 7 -57.75 54.51 20.25
N SER A 8 -57.24 54.16 19.06
CA SER A 8 -57.76 53.16 18.09
C SER A 8 -58.47 53.58 16.77
N LEU A 9 -58.08 52.84 15.70
CA LEU A 9 -58.68 52.56 14.36
C LEU A 9 -58.49 53.60 13.22
N LEU A 10 -58.15 53.26 11.97
CA LEU A 10 -57.69 52.03 11.28
C LEU A 10 -57.42 52.40 9.79
N VAL A 11 -56.55 51.62 9.13
CA VAL A 11 -56.43 51.34 7.66
C VAL A 11 -55.53 52.22 6.77
N LEU A 12 -54.68 51.48 6.04
CA LEU A 12 -53.95 51.77 4.79
C LEU A 12 -52.53 52.36 4.88
N GLY A 13 -51.56 51.45 4.87
CA GLY A 13 -50.22 51.71 4.34
C GLY A 13 -49.14 50.97 5.10
N LEU A 14 -48.85 49.72 4.69
CA LEU A 14 -47.53 49.05 4.77
C LEU A 14 -47.68 47.60 4.28
N LEU A 15 -47.47 47.41 2.97
CA LEU A 15 -47.09 46.13 2.37
C LEU A 15 -45.57 45.94 2.58
N PRO A 16 -45.08 44.80 3.10
CA PRO A 16 -43.66 44.54 3.13
C PRO A 16 -43.18 44.03 1.76
N PHE A 17 -41.99 44.50 1.39
CA PHE A 17 -41.16 44.04 0.31
C PHE A 17 -41.08 42.51 0.22
N VAL A 18 -41.72 41.92 -0.79
CA VAL A 18 -41.36 40.60 -1.32
C VAL A 18 -41.47 40.70 -2.83
N ALA A 19 -40.37 41.04 -3.48
CA ALA A 19 -40.05 40.73 -4.88
C ALA A 19 -38.89 41.64 -5.32
N ASN A 20 -37.66 41.17 -5.09
CA ASN A 20 -36.52 41.44 -5.96
C ASN A 20 -35.33 40.60 -5.49
N ALA A 21 -35.26 39.38 -5.98
CA ALA A 21 -34.04 38.58 -6.03
C ALA A 21 -34.05 37.77 -7.34
N GLN A 22 -34.18 38.47 -8.46
CA GLN A 22 -33.68 38.01 -9.76
C GLN A 22 -32.51 38.92 -10.09
N ASN A 23 -31.31 38.47 -9.73
CA ASN A 23 -30.03 38.87 -10.32
C ASN A 23 -29.02 37.80 -9.87
N GLU A 24 -28.50 37.06 -10.85
CA GLU A 24 -27.72 35.83 -10.70
C GLU A 24 -26.59 35.93 -9.66
N THR A 25 -26.72 35.14 -8.59
CA THR A 25 -25.60 34.73 -7.73
C THR A 25 -25.12 33.38 -8.25
N LYS A 26 -23.86 33.27 -8.69
CA LYS A 26 -23.27 32.01 -9.16
C LYS A 26 -23.66 30.81 -8.26
N PRO A 27 -23.94 29.62 -8.83
CA PRO A 27 -24.15 28.40 -8.05
C PRO A 27 -22.98 28.12 -7.11
N TYR A 28 -23.26 27.45 -5.98
CA TYR A 28 -22.23 27.19 -4.95
C TYR A 28 -21.09 26.32 -5.47
N TRP A 29 -21.39 25.32 -6.30
CA TRP A 29 -20.42 24.39 -6.90
C TRP A 29 -19.56 24.98 -8.04
N LEU A 30 -19.63 26.30 -8.24
CA LEU A 30 -18.86 27.09 -9.21
C LEU A 30 -18.26 28.35 -8.55
N ASP A 31 -18.13 28.34 -7.21
CA ASP A 31 -17.69 29.49 -6.41
C ASP A 31 -16.76 29.03 -5.28
N GLN A 32 -15.45 29.05 -5.57
CA GLN A 32 -14.37 28.58 -4.70
C GLN A 32 -14.23 29.33 -3.35
N SER A 33 -15.03 30.38 -3.16
CA SER A 33 -15.16 31.10 -1.88
C SER A 33 -16.27 30.52 -0.97
N LYS A 34 -17.04 29.54 -1.44
CA LYS A 34 -18.25 29.02 -0.78
C LYS A 34 -18.27 27.49 -0.66
N ASN A 35 -17.28 26.95 0.03
CA ASN A 35 -17.15 25.49 0.20
C ASN A 35 -18.03 24.93 1.33
N ARG A 36 -18.50 25.78 2.26
CA ARG A 36 -19.27 25.38 3.44
C ARG A 36 -20.33 26.43 3.77
N ILE A 37 -21.60 26.08 3.63
CA ILE A 37 -22.73 26.98 3.92
C ILE A 37 -23.64 26.33 4.97
N ASN A 38 -23.80 27.01 6.10
CA ASN A 38 -24.57 26.54 7.27
C ASN A 38 -24.09 25.21 7.85
N THR A 39 -22.81 24.85 7.64
CA THR A 39 -22.20 23.71 8.32
C THR A 39 -21.73 24.11 9.72
N GLU A 40 -21.74 23.18 10.66
CA GLU A 40 -21.02 23.32 11.91
C GLU A 40 -19.51 23.48 11.68
N GLU A 41 -18.87 24.22 12.58
CA GLU A 41 -17.42 24.35 12.62
C GLU A 41 -16.75 23.00 12.91
N PRO A 42 -15.67 22.63 12.20
CA PRO A 42 -14.91 21.42 12.51
C PRO A 42 -14.47 21.41 13.99
N ARG A 43 -14.59 20.25 14.63
CA ARG A 43 -14.23 20.00 16.04
C ARG A 43 -13.61 18.62 16.15
N SER A 44 -13.06 18.27 17.32
CA SER A 44 -12.50 16.92 17.50
C SER A 44 -13.58 15.86 17.25
N ASP A 45 -13.16 14.74 16.66
CA ASP A 45 -14.07 13.64 16.45
C ASP A 45 -14.47 13.02 17.81
N PHE A 46 -15.77 13.09 18.10
CA PHE A 46 -16.39 12.42 19.23
C PHE A 46 -17.90 12.37 19.06
N PHE A 47 -18.49 11.34 19.68
CA PHE A 47 -19.90 11.28 20.01
C PHE A 47 -20.08 11.50 21.52
N ALA A 48 -21.09 12.28 21.89
CA ALA A 48 -21.36 12.64 23.28
C ALA A 48 -22.65 12.00 23.78
N PHE A 49 -22.55 11.32 24.93
CA PHE A 49 -23.57 10.49 25.53
C PHE A 49 -24.30 11.21 26.67
N GLU A 50 -25.47 10.69 27.03
CA GLU A 50 -26.28 11.18 28.14
C GLU A 50 -25.71 10.87 29.53
N ASP A 51 -24.80 9.91 29.65
CA ASP A 51 -24.19 9.51 30.91
C ASP A 51 -22.75 8.99 30.75
N ALA A 52 -22.07 8.88 31.89
CA ALA A 52 -20.66 8.51 31.98
C ALA A 52 -20.38 7.06 31.56
N ASP A 53 -21.26 6.12 31.88
CA ASP A 53 -21.06 4.69 31.64
C ASP A 53 -21.23 4.36 30.14
N LYS A 54 -22.24 4.94 29.49
CA LYS A 54 -22.40 4.85 28.04
C LYS A 54 -21.22 5.46 27.29
N ALA A 55 -20.71 6.60 27.76
CA ALA A 55 -19.52 7.22 27.18
C ALA A 55 -18.27 6.33 27.28
N LEU A 56 -18.11 5.58 28.39
CA LEU A 56 -17.01 4.62 28.55
C LEU A 56 -17.14 3.39 27.64
N ASN A 57 -18.39 2.97 27.35
CA ASN A 57 -18.68 1.90 26.41
C ASN A 57 -18.46 2.34 24.94
N GLY A 58 -18.78 3.59 24.61
CA GLY A 58 -18.50 4.20 23.29
C GLY A 58 -19.42 3.75 22.15
N ASP A 59 -20.40 2.90 22.39
CA ASP A 59 -21.35 2.46 21.35
C ASP A 59 -22.46 3.49 21.12
N LYS A 60 -22.38 4.25 20.02
CA LYS A 60 -23.38 5.24 19.60
C LYS A 60 -24.81 4.66 19.61
N LYS A 61 -25.00 3.39 19.24
CA LYS A 61 -26.32 2.73 19.14
C LYS A 61 -27.01 2.54 20.49
N SER A 62 -26.25 2.57 21.58
CA SER A 62 -26.78 2.49 22.94
C SER A 62 -27.31 3.83 23.49
N SER A 63 -27.04 4.93 22.78
CA SER A 63 -27.47 6.28 23.18
C SER A 63 -28.88 6.59 22.71
N SER A 64 -29.67 7.21 23.60
CA SER A 64 -30.97 7.80 23.25
C SER A 64 -30.86 9.04 22.34
N ARG A 65 -29.63 9.51 22.10
CA ARG A 65 -29.29 10.67 21.29
C ARG A 65 -28.85 10.31 19.87
N TYR A 66 -28.85 9.05 19.47
CA TYR A 66 -28.36 8.59 18.16
C TYR A 66 -29.46 7.95 17.33
N ILE A 67 -29.53 8.30 16.05
CA ILE A 67 -30.35 7.60 15.05
C ILE A 67 -29.49 7.37 13.81
N SER A 68 -29.19 6.13 13.47
CA SER A 68 -28.53 5.81 12.19
C SER A 68 -29.45 6.17 11.03
N LEU A 69 -28.88 6.78 9.99
CA LEU A 69 -29.53 6.98 8.72
C LEU A 69 -28.99 6.03 7.63
N GLU A 70 -28.07 5.14 7.96
CA GLU A 70 -27.54 4.12 7.04
C GLU A 70 -28.61 3.11 6.61
N GLY A 71 -28.29 2.29 5.61
CA GLY A 71 -29.18 1.32 4.98
C GLY A 71 -29.83 1.88 3.72
N THR A 72 -31.05 1.43 3.42
CA THR A 72 -31.72 1.77 2.16
C THR A 72 -32.30 3.19 2.16
N TRP A 73 -32.08 3.91 1.05
CA TRP A 73 -32.69 5.20 0.72
C TRP A 73 -33.43 5.11 -0.62
N LYS A 74 -34.43 5.97 -0.82
CA LYS A 74 -34.96 6.22 -2.17
C LYS A 74 -33.96 7.04 -2.95
N PHE A 75 -33.69 6.63 -4.19
CA PHE A 75 -32.62 7.21 -5.00
C PHE A 75 -33.02 7.40 -6.45
N ASN A 76 -32.53 8.49 -7.03
CA ASN A 76 -32.64 8.77 -8.45
C ASN A 76 -31.29 9.26 -8.97
N PHE A 77 -30.81 8.62 -10.03
CA PHE A 77 -29.60 8.96 -10.75
C PHE A 77 -29.94 9.59 -12.10
N VAL A 78 -29.22 10.67 -12.45
CA VAL A 78 -29.21 11.26 -13.79
C VAL A 78 -27.77 11.49 -14.25
N ASN A 79 -27.55 11.40 -15.57
CA ASN A 79 -26.22 11.61 -16.15
C ASN A 79 -25.81 13.10 -16.14
N ASP A 80 -26.76 13.98 -16.47
CA ASP A 80 -26.55 15.42 -16.59
C ASP A 80 -27.23 16.12 -15.40
N HIS A 81 -26.51 17.03 -14.74
CA HIS A 81 -27.01 17.69 -13.52
C HIS A 81 -28.33 18.42 -13.73
N GLN A 82 -28.47 19.08 -14.88
CA GLN A 82 -29.67 19.83 -15.27
C GLN A 82 -30.96 18.99 -15.32
N ASP A 83 -30.83 17.66 -15.45
CA ASP A 83 -31.96 16.72 -15.51
C ASP A 83 -32.39 16.22 -14.12
N ALA A 84 -31.69 16.64 -13.05
CA ALA A 84 -32.02 16.23 -11.69
C ALA A 84 -33.47 16.60 -11.33
N PRO A 85 -34.18 15.72 -10.59
CA PRO A 85 -35.59 15.88 -10.33
C PRO A 85 -35.87 17.17 -9.55
N LYS A 86 -36.56 18.10 -10.20
CA LYS A 86 -37.00 19.35 -9.58
C LYS A 86 -37.93 19.04 -8.41
N ASP A 87 -37.86 19.83 -7.35
CA ASP A 87 -38.73 19.72 -6.17
C ASP A 87 -38.68 18.39 -5.41
N PHE A 88 -37.70 17.51 -5.67
CA PHE A 88 -37.57 16.20 -5.00
C PHE A 88 -37.40 16.31 -3.47
N PHE A 89 -37.12 17.49 -2.91
CA PHE A 89 -37.03 17.71 -1.48
C PHE A 89 -38.40 17.89 -0.79
N LYS A 90 -39.49 18.12 -1.54
CA LYS A 90 -40.83 18.34 -0.98
C LYS A 90 -41.40 17.05 -0.37
N SER A 91 -42.10 17.18 0.76
CA SER A 91 -42.64 16.01 1.49
C SER A 91 -43.71 15.22 0.73
N ASP A 92 -44.42 15.87 -0.19
CA ASP A 92 -45.50 15.30 -1.00
C ASP A 92 -45.05 14.82 -2.39
N PHE A 93 -43.75 14.89 -2.70
CA PHE A 93 -43.18 14.33 -3.92
C PHE A 93 -43.34 12.80 -3.96
N ASP A 94 -43.78 12.26 -5.10
CA ASP A 94 -43.94 10.82 -5.32
C ASP A 94 -42.61 10.18 -5.78
N ASP A 95 -41.94 9.49 -4.85
CA ASP A 95 -40.71 8.73 -5.08
C ASP A 95 -40.99 7.21 -5.22
N SER A 96 -42.24 6.79 -5.43
CA SER A 96 -42.59 5.36 -5.48
C SER A 96 -41.90 4.58 -6.60
N LYS A 97 -41.57 5.28 -7.70
CA LYS A 97 -40.82 4.73 -8.86
C LYS A 97 -39.30 4.82 -8.70
N TRP A 98 -38.81 5.49 -7.66
CA TRP A 98 -37.37 5.56 -7.39
C TRP A 98 -36.87 4.24 -6.84
N GLU A 99 -35.64 3.93 -7.18
CA GLU A 99 -34.99 2.71 -6.73
C GLU A 99 -34.59 2.80 -5.26
N ASN A 100 -34.15 1.66 -4.73
CA ASN A 100 -33.65 1.51 -3.38
C ASN A 100 -32.13 1.42 -3.46
N PHE A 101 -31.43 2.37 -2.86
CA PHE A 101 -29.97 2.49 -2.92
C PHE A 101 -29.35 2.35 -1.52
N PRO A 102 -28.19 1.68 -1.37
CA PRO A 102 -27.50 1.57 -0.08
C PRO A 102 -26.79 2.87 0.30
N VAL A 103 -26.89 3.27 1.56
CA VAL A 103 -26.10 4.37 2.14
C VAL A 103 -25.39 3.84 3.39
N PRO A 104 -24.05 3.93 3.50
CA PRO A 104 -23.12 4.42 2.46
C PRO A 104 -23.13 3.54 1.19
N GLY A 105 -22.77 4.14 0.06
CA GLY A 105 -22.76 3.54 -1.27
C GLY A 105 -22.27 4.53 -2.33
N LEU A 106 -21.50 4.00 -3.30
CA LEU A 106 -20.94 4.76 -4.43
C LEU A 106 -21.68 4.40 -5.73
N PHE A 107 -21.96 5.39 -6.58
CA PHE A 107 -22.77 5.24 -7.79
C PHE A 107 -22.24 4.15 -8.72
N GLU A 108 -20.95 4.25 -9.03
CA GLU A 108 -20.29 3.44 -10.05
C GLU A 108 -20.14 1.97 -9.62
N LEU A 109 -20.09 1.71 -8.31
CA LEU A 109 -20.04 0.35 -7.75
C LEU A 109 -21.43 -0.27 -7.55
N ASN A 110 -22.49 0.54 -7.72
CA ASN A 110 -23.88 0.12 -7.57
C ASN A 110 -24.66 0.24 -8.89
N GLY A 111 -23.96 0.24 -10.03
CA GLY A 111 -24.58 0.14 -11.36
C GLY A 111 -24.92 1.46 -12.04
N HIS A 112 -24.41 2.60 -11.56
CA HIS A 112 -24.67 3.91 -12.14
C HIS A 112 -23.39 4.65 -12.54
N GLY A 113 -23.31 5.07 -13.80
CA GLY A 113 -22.11 5.72 -14.34
C GLY A 113 -20.93 4.76 -14.49
N ASP A 114 -19.78 5.30 -14.88
CA ASP A 114 -18.55 4.53 -15.12
C ASP A 114 -17.47 4.85 -14.07
N PRO A 115 -16.83 3.83 -13.46
CA PRO A 115 -15.58 4.00 -12.72
C PRO A 115 -14.51 4.64 -13.61
N ILE A 116 -13.92 5.75 -13.16
CA ILE A 116 -12.81 6.40 -13.88
C ILE A 116 -11.58 6.40 -12.97
N TYR A 117 -10.44 5.97 -13.49
CA TYR A 117 -9.16 6.09 -12.80
C TYR A 117 -8.26 7.02 -13.60
N LYS A 118 -7.59 7.95 -12.91
CA LYS A 118 -6.63 8.87 -13.53
C LYS A 118 -5.57 9.27 -12.49
N ASN A 119 -4.32 9.26 -12.91
CA ASN A 119 -3.17 9.77 -12.16
C ASN A 119 -3.05 11.29 -12.38
N VAL A 120 -2.31 11.71 -13.42
CA VAL A 120 -2.06 13.13 -13.68
C VAL A 120 -3.07 13.70 -14.66
N GLY A 121 -3.78 14.73 -14.21
CA GLY A 121 -4.81 15.43 -14.96
C GLY A 121 -6.19 14.98 -14.53
N TYR A 122 -7.16 15.88 -14.65
CA TYR A 122 -8.50 15.62 -14.15
C TYR A 122 -9.22 14.52 -14.94
N ALA A 123 -10.06 13.75 -14.24
CA ALA A 123 -10.84 12.65 -14.81
C ALA A 123 -11.84 13.06 -15.89
N TRP A 124 -12.11 14.36 -16.05
CA TRP A 124 -12.92 14.90 -17.13
C TRP A 124 -12.11 15.31 -18.37
N ASN A 125 -10.80 15.06 -18.44
CA ASN A 125 -9.94 15.52 -19.53
C ASN A 125 -10.31 14.98 -20.94
N THR A 126 -11.15 13.94 -21.03
CA THR A 126 -11.73 13.46 -22.30
C THR A 126 -13.05 14.13 -22.66
N GLN A 127 -13.56 15.01 -21.79
CA GLN A 127 -14.90 15.60 -21.86
C GLN A 127 -14.84 17.13 -22.01
N PHE A 128 -14.03 17.82 -21.21
CA PHE A 128 -13.89 19.27 -21.25
C PHE A 128 -12.52 19.78 -20.74
N ASP A 129 -12.18 21.02 -21.10
CA ASP A 129 -10.93 21.68 -20.72
C ASP A 129 -10.96 22.24 -19.29
N ASN A 130 -9.79 22.30 -18.64
CA ASN A 130 -9.65 22.89 -17.31
C ASN A 130 -9.80 24.42 -17.36
N ASN A 131 -10.77 24.95 -16.61
CA ASN A 131 -11.00 26.38 -16.48
C ASN A 131 -11.51 26.73 -15.06
N PRO A 132 -10.68 26.56 -14.01
CA PRO A 132 -11.12 26.74 -12.63
C PRO A 132 -11.71 28.15 -12.40
N PRO A 133 -12.82 28.26 -11.64
CA PRO A 133 -13.51 27.23 -10.86
C PRO A 133 -14.57 26.42 -11.65
N VAL A 134 -14.66 26.58 -12.97
CA VAL A 134 -15.78 26.05 -13.75
C VAL A 134 -15.67 24.52 -13.90
N VAL A 135 -16.80 23.83 -13.71
CA VAL A 135 -17.04 22.44 -14.12
C VAL A 135 -18.25 22.39 -15.06
N GLU A 136 -18.30 21.41 -15.96
CA GLU A 136 -19.47 21.20 -16.83
C GLU A 136 -20.63 20.56 -16.05
N GLU A 137 -21.86 20.89 -16.45
CA GLU A 137 -23.08 20.26 -15.91
C GLU A 137 -23.52 19.03 -16.74
N ASN A 138 -23.07 18.95 -17.99
CA ASN A 138 -23.23 17.75 -18.82
C ASN A 138 -22.25 16.67 -18.36
N ASN A 139 -22.73 15.43 -18.29
CA ASN A 139 -22.02 14.26 -17.78
C ASN A 139 -21.48 14.42 -16.34
N ASN A 140 -22.09 15.33 -15.59
CA ASN A 140 -21.85 15.54 -14.17
C ASN A 140 -22.92 14.79 -13.37
N TYR A 141 -22.65 13.50 -13.16
CA TYR A 141 -23.59 12.57 -12.54
C TYR A 141 -24.18 13.16 -11.26
N THR A 142 -25.51 13.14 -11.16
CA THR A 142 -26.21 13.69 -10.02
C THR A 142 -27.11 12.64 -9.40
N GLY A 143 -26.92 12.42 -8.10
CA GLY A 143 -27.73 11.53 -7.28
C GLY A 143 -28.62 12.30 -6.32
N SER A 144 -29.92 12.04 -6.37
CA SER A 144 -30.92 12.62 -5.45
C SER A 144 -31.42 11.54 -4.49
N TYR A 145 -31.32 11.79 -3.19
CA TYR A 145 -31.64 10.83 -2.14
C TYR A 145 -32.80 11.31 -1.28
N ARG A 146 -33.69 10.40 -0.87
CA ARG A 146 -34.79 10.68 0.06
C ARG A 146 -34.91 9.58 1.12
N LYS A 147 -35.02 9.99 2.39
CA LYS A 147 -35.32 9.09 3.50
C LYS A 147 -36.22 9.75 4.53
N PHE A 148 -37.28 9.04 4.90
CA PHE A 148 -38.07 9.40 6.05
C PHE A 148 -37.50 8.77 7.32
N VAL A 149 -37.47 9.55 8.40
CA VAL A 149 -36.98 9.13 9.71
C VAL A 149 -37.95 9.58 10.81
N ASP A 150 -38.23 8.69 11.76
CA ASP A 150 -39.02 9.00 12.94
C ASP A 150 -38.10 9.55 14.03
N VAL A 151 -38.29 10.83 14.39
CA VAL A 151 -37.47 11.49 15.42
C VAL A 151 -38.23 11.45 16.74
N PRO A 152 -37.64 10.92 17.84
CA PRO A 152 -38.30 10.83 19.13
C PRO A 152 -38.75 12.18 19.69
N ALA A 153 -39.89 12.22 20.37
CA ALA A 153 -40.37 13.43 21.06
C ALA A 153 -39.42 13.91 22.16
N THR A 154 -38.58 13.02 22.70
CA THR A 154 -37.57 13.33 23.72
C THR A 154 -36.45 14.24 23.22
N TRP A 155 -36.31 14.42 21.90
CA TRP A 155 -35.34 15.36 21.32
C TRP A 155 -35.83 16.81 21.32
N ASN A 156 -37.09 17.06 21.69
CA ASN A 156 -37.65 18.41 21.73
C ASN A 156 -36.86 19.33 22.68
N GLY A 157 -36.49 20.52 22.19
CA GLY A 157 -35.74 21.52 22.94
C GLY A 157 -34.22 21.30 23.00
N GLY A 158 -33.70 20.21 22.41
CA GLY A 158 -32.28 19.98 22.17
C GLY A 158 -31.83 20.46 20.78
N LYS A 159 -30.52 20.57 20.57
CA LYS A 159 -29.90 20.80 19.26
C LYS A 159 -29.86 19.47 18.50
N VAL A 160 -30.44 19.40 17.31
CA VAL A 160 -30.43 18.20 16.45
C VAL A 160 -29.52 18.46 15.26
N VAL A 161 -28.58 17.54 15.02
CA VAL A 161 -27.57 17.68 13.97
C VAL A 161 -27.64 16.49 13.01
N LEU A 162 -27.54 16.78 11.71
CA LEU A 162 -27.28 15.78 10.67
C LEU A 162 -25.77 15.66 10.47
N HIS A 163 -25.25 14.43 10.56
CA HIS A 163 -23.86 14.08 10.26
C HIS A 163 -23.80 13.28 8.96
N VAL A 164 -23.00 13.72 7.99
CA VAL A 164 -22.63 12.97 6.79
C VAL A 164 -21.11 12.85 6.75
N GLY A 165 -20.58 11.65 6.98
CA GLY A 165 -19.14 11.44 7.21
C GLY A 165 -18.26 11.63 5.97
N SER A 166 -18.84 11.47 4.77
CA SER A 166 -18.17 11.72 3.47
C SER A 166 -19.23 11.78 2.37
N ALA A 167 -19.15 12.81 1.53
CA ALA A 167 -19.96 12.97 0.32
C ALA A 167 -19.04 13.44 -0.81
N THR A 168 -18.95 12.68 -1.91
CA THR A 168 -18.07 12.98 -3.04
C THR A 168 -18.88 13.42 -4.26
N SER A 169 -18.66 14.60 -4.86
CA SER A 169 -17.68 15.65 -4.45
C SER A 169 -18.27 16.75 -3.57
N ASN A 170 -19.61 16.88 -3.53
CA ASN A 170 -20.33 17.91 -2.77
C ASN A 170 -21.62 17.37 -2.14
N LEU A 171 -22.28 18.20 -1.33
CA LEU A 171 -23.50 17.83 -0.64
C LEU A 171 -24.44 19.03 -0.49
N GLN A 172 -25.67 18.90 -0.99
CA GLN A 172 -26.79 19.79 -0.66
C GLN A 172 -27.80 19.08 0.23
N VAL A 173 -28.34 19.79 1.22
CA VAL A 173 -29.24 19.22 2.25
C VAL A 173 -30.57 19.96 2.33
N TRP A 174 -31.67 19.20 2.37
CA TRP A 174 -33.00 19.68 2.73
C TRP A 174 -33.62 18.83 3.83
N VAL A 175 -34.38 19.48 4.70
CA VAL A 175 -35.18 18.82 5.74
C VAL A 175 -36.61 19.31 5.65
N ASN A 176 -37.56 18.38 5.53
CA ASN A 176 -39.00 18.67 5.40
C ASN A 176 -39.32 19.71 4.29
N GLY A 177 -38.60 19.65 3.17
CA GLY A 177 -38.77 20.54 2.03
C GLY A 177 -38.09 21.91 2.14
N ILE A 178 -37.35 22.17 3.21
CA ILE A 178 -36.64 23.43 3.44
C ILE A 178 -35.13 23.20 3.25
N TRP A 179 -34.48 24.08 2.48
CA TRP A 179 -33.04 24.02 2.25
C TRP A 179 -32.27 24.38 3.52
N VAL A 180 -31.24 23.57 3.83
CA VAL A 180 -30.44 23.70 5.05
C VAL A 180 -29.05 24.25 4.74
N GLY A 181 -28.33 23.68 3.77
CA GLY A 181 -26.94 24.05 3.52
C GLY A 181 -26.25 23.31 2.39
N TYR A 182 -24.95 23.61 2.23
CA TYR A 182 -24.05 23.08 1.21
C TYR A 182 -22.67 22.76 1.81
N SER A 183 -21.99 21.71 1.34
CA SER A 183 -20.60 21.40 1.71
C SER A 183 -19.81 20.77 0.57
N GLU A 184 -18.51 21.07 0.54
CA GLU A 184 -17.45 20.38 -0.21
C GLU A 184 -16.42 19.76 0.76
N ASP A 185 -15.28 19.31 0.23
CA ASP A 185 -14.24 18.49 0.89
C ASP A 185 -14.73 17.08 1.19
N SER A 186 -14.53 16.18 0.20
CA SER A 186 -15.18 14.86 0.18
C SER A 186 -14.70 13.88 1.25
N LYS A 187 -13.67 14.24 2.02
CA LYS A 187 -12.94 13.34 2.92
C LYS A 187 -13.06 13.73 4.39
N VAL A 188 -13.88 14.73 4.72
CA VAL A 188 -14.20 15.11 6.09
C VAL A 188 -15.71 15.29 6.26
N ALA A 189 -16.21 15.03 7.47
CA ALA A 189 -17.63 15.10 7.74
C ALA A 189 -18.22 16.52 7.55
N ALA A 190 -19.42 16.56 6.98
CA ALA A 190 -20.29 17.73 6.98
C ALA A 190 -21.39 17.56 8.04
N GLU A 191 -21.42 18.46 9.02
CA GLU A 191 -22.43 18.49 10.07
C GLU A 191 -23.33 19.72 9.89
N PHE A 192 -24.65 19.56 10.00
CA PHE A 192 -25.63 20.66 9.87
C PHE A 192 -26.56 20.69 11.07
N ASP A 193 -26.69 21.85 11.72
CA ASP A 193 -27.76 22.06 12.71
C ASP A 193 -29.12 22.10 12.02
N ILE A 194 -29.93 21.07 12.25
CA ILE A 194 -31.26 20.92 11.66
C ILE A 194 -32.40 21.18 12.65
N THR A 195 -32.09 21.76 13.82
CA THR A 195 -33.05 21.94 14.92
C THR A 195 -34.33 22.67 14.50
N GLU A 196 -34.19 23.74 13.72
CA GLU A 196 -35.34 24.56 13.26
C GLU A 196 -36.14 23.92 12.12
N TYR A 197 -35.60 22.86 11.50
CA TYR A 197 -36.22 22.21 10.33
C TYR A 197 -36.86 20.86 10.67
N ILE A 198 -36.41 20.22 11.74
CA ILE A 198 -36.90 18.93 12.21
C ILE A 198 -38.10 19.08 13.15
N LYS A 199 -39.01 18.11 13.16
CA LYS A 199 -40.18 18.04 14.04
C LYS A 199 -40.05 16.82 14.95
N PRO A 200 -39.55 16.97 16.19
CA PRO A 200 -39.49 15.88 17.17
C PRO A 200 -40.88 15.31 17.47
N GLY A 201 -40.97 13.99 17.67
CA GLY A 201 -42.23 13.27 17.87
C GLY A 201 -43.01 12.99 16.58
N ALA A 202 -42.43 13.27 15.41
CA ALA A 202 -43.05 13.08 14.11
C ALA A 202 -42.08 12.42 13.11
N ARG A 203 -42.66 11.98 11.99
CA ARG A 203 -41.92 11.52 10.82
C ARG A 203 -41.41 12.73 10.05
N ASN A 204 -40.12 12.71 9.70
CA ASN A 204 -39.43 13.80 9.00
C ASN A 204 -38.79 13.30 7.72
N LEU A 205 -38.73 14.15 6.70
CA LEU A 205 -38.01 13.86 5.45
C LEU A 205 -36.61 14.49 5.50
N ILE A 206 -35.59 13.68 5.24
CA ILE A 206 -34.23 14.13 4.90
C ILE A 206 -34.05 13.88 3.40
N ALA A 207 -33.65 14.92 2.67
CA ALA A 207 -33.35 14.83 1.25
C ALA A 207 -31.96 15.40 0.97
N LEU A 208 -31.17 14.69 0.17
CA LEU A 208 -29.79 15.04 -0.16
C LEU A 208 -29.60 15.06 -1.68
N GLN A 209 -28.72 15.91 -2.19
CA GLN A 209 -28.27 15.87 -3.58
C GLN A 209 -26.75 15.98 -3.64
N ILE A 210 -26.13 15.14 -4.46
CA ILE A 210 -24.68 15.06 -4.67
C ILE A 210 -24.42 15.10 -6.17
N MET A 211 -23.44 15.91 -6.57
CA MET A 211 -22.93 15.93 -7.94
C MET A 211 -21.51 15.35 -7.99
N ARG A 212 -21.13 14.79 -9.14
CA ARG A 212 -19.81 14.22 -9.38
C ARG A 212 -18.70 15.25 -9.32
N TRP A 213 -18.93 16.41 -9.91
CA TRP A 213 -17.96 17.50 -10.01
C TRP A 213 -18.51 18.80 -9.41
N CYS A 214 -17.66 19.50 -8.65
CA CYS A 214 -17.79 20.90 -8.25
C CYS A 214 -16.43 21.58 -8.37
N ASP A 215 -16.33 22.87 -8.07
CA ASP A 215 -15.04 23.56 -8.07
C ASP A 215 -14.03 22.94 -7.09
N GLY A 216 -14.46 22.44 -5.93
CA GLY A 216 -13.61 21.68 -5.02
C GLY A 216 -12.94 20.44 -5.63
N SER A 217 -13.47 19.87 -6.72
CA SER A 217 -12.85 18.76 -7.46
C SER A 217 -11.51 19.14 -8.07
N TYR A 218 -11.22 20.44 -8.30
CA TYR A 218 -9.89 20.90 -8.72
C TYR A 218 -8.81 20.66 -7.64
N LEU A 219 -9.19 20.48 -6.37
CA LEU A 219 -8.30 20.19 -5.25
C LEU A 219 -8.33 18.70 -4.82
N GLU A 220 -9.00 17.85 -5.61
CA GLU A 220 -9.14 16.40 -5.35
C GLU A 220 -8.68 15.60 -6.58
N ASP A 221 -7.47 15.94 -7.06
CA ASP A 221 -6.82 15.31 -8.21
C ASP A 221 -5.82 14.22 -7.84
N GLN A 222 -6.12 13.45 -6.79
CA GLN A 222 -5.27 12.33 -6.38
C GLN A 222 -5.15 11.24 -7.45
N ASP A 223 -4.04 10.51 -7.42
CA ASP A 223 -3.80 9.28 -8.19
C ASP A 223 -4.64 8.10 -7.67
N PHE A 224 -5.94 8.15 -7.94
CA PHE A 224 -6.92 7.15 -7.49
C PHE A 224 -8.19 7.14 -8.35
N TRP A 225 -9.10 6.20 -8.07
CA TRP A 225 -10.43 6.17 -8.69
C TRP A 225 -11.26 7.45 -8.43
N ARG A 226 -12.15 7.81 -9.34
CA ARG A 226 -13.08 8.94 -9.20
C ARG A 226 -14.50 8.41 -9.12
N PHE A 227 -14.88 8.07 -7.89
CA PHE A 227 -16.22 7.63 -7.50
C PHE A 227 -17.07 8.77 -6.95
N THR A 228 -18.39 8.57 -6.97
CA THR A 228 -19.38 9.55 -6.54
C THR A 228 -20.34 8.96 -5.52
N GLY A 229 -20.76 9.74 -4.51
CA GLY A 229 -21.76 9.31 -3.53
C GLY A 229 -21.29 9.44 -2.07
N ILE A 230 -21.87 8.63 -1.18
CA ILE A 230 -21.66 8.71 0.27
C ILE A 230 -20.79 7.54 0.72
N ALA A 231 -19.57 7.80 1.21
CA ALA A 231 -18.61 6.74 1.51
C ALA A 231 -18.54 6.32 2.99
N ARG A 232 -19.03 7.17 3.91
CA ARG A 232 -18.90 6.99 5.37
C ARG A 232 -20.24 7.15 6.09
N GLU A 233 -20.21 7.02 7.40
CA GLU A 233 -21.41 6.96 8.25
C GLU A 233 -22.33 8.18 8.09
N VAL A 234 -23.64 7.93 8.16
CA VAL A 234 -24.68 8.97 8.14
C VAL A 234 -25.64 8.75 9.30
N TYR A 235 -25.85 9.78 10.11
CA TYR A 235 -26.73 9.68 11.28
C TYR A 235 -27.25 11.04 11.72
N LEU A 236 -28.32 11.01 12.53
CA LEU A 236 -28.75 12.15 13.33
C LEU A 236 -28.28 11.98 14.76
N TYR A 237 -27.95 13.10 15.41
CA TYR A 237 -27.78 13.12 16.85
C TYR A 237 -28.39 14.34 17.51
N SER A 238 -28.76 14.21 18.79
CA SER A 238 -29.31 15.30 19.60
C SER A 238 -28.43 15.64 20.79
N ARG A 239 -28.30 16.94 21.09
CA ARG A 239 -27.51 17.47 22.21
C ARG A 239 -28.35 18.41 23.08
N PRO A 240 -28.09 18.47 24.39
CA PRO A 240 -28.71 19.46 25.26
C PRO A 240 -28.29 20.89 24.88
N LYS A 241 -29.06 21.91 25.30
CA LYS A 241 -28.74 23.33 25.04
C LYS A 241 -27.39 23.77 25.59
N VAL A 242 -26.97 23.16 26.70
CA VAL A 242 -25.64 23.35 27.28
C VAL A 242 -24.85 22.09 27.01
N HIS A 243 -23.82 22.16 26.16
CA HIS A 243 -23.10 20.99 25.69
C HIS A 243 -21.63 21.32 25.38
N ILE A 244 -20.82 20.28 25.22
CA ILE A 244 -19.39 20.36 24.91
C ILE A 244 -19.21 20.65 23.40
N LYS A 245 -18.86 21.86 23.03
CA LYS A 245 -18.63 22.22 21.63
C LYS A 245 -17.36 21.56 21.06
N ASP A 246 -16.27 21.55 21.81
CA ASP A 246 -15.00 20.94 21.39
C ASP A 246 -14.17 20.52 22.62
N VAL A 247 -13.30 19.53 22.43
CA VAL A 247 -12.31 19.08 23.43
C VAL A 247 -10.95 18.97 22.77
N ILE A 248 -9.96 19.60 23.39
CA ILE A 248 -8.55 19.57 22.98
C ILE A 248 -7.74 18.93 24.11
N ALA A 249 -7.00 17.86 23.80
CA ALA A 249 -6.11 17.17 24.72
C ALA A 249 -4.67 17.23 24.20
N ILE A 250 -3.81 17.97 24.89
CA ILE A 250 -2.42 18.20 24.48
C ILE A 250 -1.49 17.41 25.40
N PRO A 251 -0.86 16.31 24.91
CA PRO A 251 0.13 15.58 25.68
C PRO A 251 1.48 16.32 25.67
N ASP A 252 2.17 16.32 26.80
CA ASP A 252 3.57 16.73 26.91
C ASP A 252 4.33 15.87 27.90
N LEU A 253 5.65 15.88 27.76
CA LEU A 253 6.61 15.28 28.67
C LEU A 253 7.63 16.33 29.13
N ASP A 254 8.09 16.19 30.38
CA ASP A 254 9.18 17.02 30.89
C ASP A 254 10.49 16.83 30.10
N ALA A 255 11.48 17.69 30.35
CA ALA A 255 12.75 17.69 29.62
C ALA A 255 13.53 16.36 29.71
N ASN A 256 13.24 15.53 30.72
CA ASN A 256 13.84 14.20 30.91
C ASN A 256 12.95 13.07 30.38
N TYR A 257 11.83 13.40 29.72
CA TYR A 257 10.80 12.48 29.24
C TYR A 257 10.29 11.53 30.33
N LYS A 258 10.27 11.97 31.59
CA LYS A 258 9.94 11.14 32.76
C LYS A 258 8.52 11.35 33.23
N ASN A 259 8.13 12.59 33.54
CA ASN A 259 6.76 12.92 33.96
C ASN A 259 5.98 13.48 32.78
N GLY A 260 4.66 13.26 32.78
CA GLY A 260 3.78 13.72 31.71
C GLY A 260 2.65 14.59 32.20
N THR A 261 2.16 15.44 31.31
CA THR A 261 0.96 16.26 31.53
C THR A 261 0.05 16.12 30.31
N ILE A 262 -1.25 15.91 30.53
CA ILE A 262 -2.27 16.16 29.50
C ILE A 262 -2.93 17.48 29.86
N THR A 263 -2.78 18.49 29.00
CA THR A 263 -3.53 19.74 29.11
C THR A 263 -4.85 19.57 28.38
N VAL A 264 -5.96 19.63 29.10
CA VAL A 264 -7.30 19.49 28.53
C VAL A 264 -7.98 20.84 28.50
N LYS A 265 -8.49 21.23 27.34
CA LYS A 265 -9.32 22.43 27.15
C LYS A 265 -10.67 22.03 26.58
N THR A 266 -11.74 22.50 27.19
CA THR A 266 -13.11 22.23 26.76
C THR A 266 -13.79 23.53 26.39
N ILE A 267 -14.31 23.60 25.16
CA ILE A 267 -15.16 24.70 24.70
C ILE A 267 -16.60 24.26 24.95
N ILE A 268 -17.40 25.10 25.61
CA ILE A 268 -18.78 24.81 25.99
C ILE A 268 -19.68 25.77 25.22
N GLU A 269 -20.76 25.25 24.66
CA GLU A 269 -21.86 26.05 24.15
C GLU A 269 -22.94 26.15 25.23
N GLY A 270 -23.46 27.36 25.48
CA GLY A 270 -24.36 27.65 26.59
C GLY A 270 -23.64 27.98 27.91
N SER A 271 -24.38 27.99 29.03
CA SER A 271 -23.86 28.39 30.35
C SER A 271 -24.49 27.56 31.48
N GLY A 272 -23.88 27.56 32.66
CA GLY A 272 -24.44 26.88 33.84
C GLY A 272 -23.99 25.43 34.04
N ALA A 273 -22.97 25.00 33.29
CA ALA A 273 -22.32 23.71 33.47
C ALA A 273 -20.79 23.84 33.50
N THR A 274 -20.11 22.91 34.17
CA THR A 274 -18.65 22.87 34.32
C THR A 274 -18.14 21.47 33.95
N PRO A 275 -17.09 21.36 33.13
CA PRO A 275 -16.52 20.07 32.78
C PRO A 275 -15.68 19.55 33.94
N GLU A 276 -15.82 18.25 34.17
CA GLU A 276 -15.00 17.43 35.05
C GLU A 276 -14.24 16.43 34.19
N TYR A 277 -12.96 16.28 34.48
CA TYR A 277 -12.06 15.38 33.76
C TYR A 277 -11.66 14.22 34.64
N ILE A 278 -11.74 13.02 34.10
CA ILE A 278 -11.27 11.79 34.75
C ILE A 278 -10.34 11.09 33.78
N LEU A 279 -9.07 10.96 34.14
CA LEU A 279 -8.09 10.20 33.37
C LEU A 279 -7.98 8.79 33.94
N LEU A 280 -8.29 7.79 33.10
CA LEU A 280 -8.22 6.37 33.44
C LEU A 280 -6.98 5.74 32.79
N ASP A 281 -6.29 4.88 33.52
CA ASP A 281 -5.20 4.05 32.98
C ASP A 281 -5.73 2.91 32.08
N THR A 282 -4.82 2.11 31.54
CA THR A 282 -5.11 0.96 30.68
C THR A 282 -5.96 -0.12 31.37
N ASN A 283 -6.01 -0.14 32.70
CA ASN A 283 -6.79 -1.08 33.49
C ASN A 283 -8.15 -0.48 33.92
N GLY A 284 -8.44 0.77 33.51
CA GLY A 284 -9.65 1.49 33.88
C GLY A 284 -9.59 2.17 35.26
N ASN A 285 -8.43 2.23 35.92
CA ASN A 285 -8.30 2.90 37.21
C ASN A 285 -8.15 4.41 37.04
N LYS A 286 -8.83 5.19 37.89
CA LYS A 286 -8.63 6.64 37.94
C LYS A 286 -7.23 7.00 38.42
N VAL A 287 -6.49 7.73 37.59
CA VAL A 287 -5.11 8.17 37.87
C VAL A 287 -5.09 9.61 38.37
N VAL A 288 -5.83 10.49 37.71
CA VAL A 288 -5.91 11.92 38.04
C VAL A 288 -7.25 12.47 37.59
N SER A 289 -7.74 13.51 38.26
CA SER A 289 -8.95 14.23 37.90
C SER A 289 -8.72 15.73 37.90
N GLY A 290 -9.48 16.45 37.09
CA GLY A 290 -9.47 17.91 37.00
C GLY A 290 -10.88 18.45 36.84
N LYS A 291 -11.03 19.77 36.90
CA LYS A 291 -12.31 20.46 36.67
C LYS A 291 -12.09 21.86 36.11
N GLY A 292 -13.11 22.41 35.46
CA GLY A 292 -13.08 23.75 34.85
C GLY A 292 -12.74 23.71 33.37
N ALA A 293 -12.94 24.84 32.67
CA ALA A 293 -12.77 24.92 31.21
C ALA A 293 -11.38 24.46 30.71
N GLU A 294 -10.36 24.56 31.57
CA GLU A 294 -9.02 24.05 31.32
C GLU A 294 -8.46 23.34 32.56
N ALA A 295 -7.75 22.22 32.38
CA ALA A 295 -7.05 21.52 33.45
C ALA A 295 -5.74 20.89 32.99
N ASN A 296 -4.76 20.88 33.89
CA ASN A 296 -3.47 20.21 33.70
C ASN A 296 -3.44 18.88 34.47
N LEU A 297 -3.63 17.77 33.77
CA LEU A 297 -3.66 16.43 34.35
C LEU A 297 -2.23 15.87 34.40
N LYS A 298 -1.55 16.06 35.54
CA LYS A 298 -0.16 15.67 35.75
C LYS A 298 -0.06 14.23 36.26
N VAL A 299 0.77 13.42 35.62
CA VAL A 299 1.04 12.03 36.00
C VAL A 299 2.55 11.84 36.16
N LYS A 300 2.96 11.25 37.28
CA LYS A 300 4.36 10.88 37.52
C LYS A 300 4.66 9.57 36.80
N SER A 301 5.74 9.52 36.02
CA SER A 301 6.17 8.32 35.30
C SER A 301 5.03 7.60 34.54
N PRO A 302 4.25 8.30 33.68
CA PRO A 302 3.17 7.66 32.94
C PRO A 302 3.71 6.60 31.98
N ALA A 303 2.88 5.61 31.67
CA ALA A 303 3.14 4.73 30.54
C ALA A 303 3.08 5.57 29.25
N LYS A 304 4.18 5.63 28.51
CA LYS A 304 4.31 6.48 27.31
C LYS A 304 3.77 5.77 26.08
N TRP A 305 3.10 6.53 25.21
CA TRP A 305 2.62 6.01 23.93
C TRP A 305 3.72 6.04 22.87
N THR A 306 3.87 4.93 22.14
CA THR A 306 4.74 4.78 20.96
C THR A 306 4.13 3.71 20.03
N ALA A 307 4.62 3.57 18.79
CA ALA A 307 4.20 2.47 17.91
C ALA A 307 4.63 1.06 18.41
N GLU A 308 5.65 1.00 19.27
CA GLU A 308 6.14 -0.25 19.88
C GLU A 308 5.36 -0.62 21.16
N THR A 309 4.91 0.38 21.91
CA THR A 309 4.19 0.26 23.18
C THR A 309 3.02 1.24 23.22
N PRO A 310 1.87 0.94 22.59
CA PRO A 310 0.75 1.87 22.40
C PRO A 310 -0.09 2.03 23.67
N ASN A 311 0.52 2.53 24.75
CA ASN A 311 -0.15 2.74 26.03
C ASN A 311 -1.17 3.88 25.90
N LEU A 312 -2.46 3.55 25.98
CA LEU A 312 -3.56 4.51 25.92
C LEU A 312 -4.21 4.70 27.28
N TYR A 313 -4.47 5.96 27.62
CA TYR A 313 -5.34 6.37 28.71
C TYR A 313 -6.68 6.80 28.14
N LYS A 314 -7.75 6.65 28.92
CA LYS A 314 -9.06 7.19 28.58
C LYS A 314 -9.30 8.49 29.33
N LEU A 315 -9.47 9.59 28.60
CA LEU A 315 -9.91 10.87 29.14
C LEU A 315 -11.44 10.94 29.05
N GLN A 316 -12.11 10.71 30.18
CA GLN A 316 -13.55 10.94 30.30
C GLN A 316 -13.81 12.41 30.64
N VAL A 317 -14.68 13.06 29.87
CA VAL A 317 -15.08 14.46 30.07
C VAL A 317 -16.57 14.49 30.38
N ASN A 318 -16.90 14.79 31.64
CA ASN A 318 -18.27 14.89 32.13
C ASN A 318 -18.66 16.37 32.27
N LEU A 319 -19.61 16.85 31.48
CA LEU A 319 -20.18 18.18 31.65
C LEU A 319 -21.27 18.12 32.74
N LYS A 320 -21.05 18.77 33.88
CA LYS A 320 -21.96 18.75 35.02
C LYS A 320 -22.66 20.09 35.22
N ASP A 321 -23.96 20.06 35.48
CA ASP A 321 -24.73 21.27 35.83
C ASP A 321 -24.46 21.74 37.27
N ALA A 322 -25.13 22.83 37.68
CA ALA A 322 -25.03 23.37 39.03
C ALA A 322 -25.52 22.41 40.14
N SER A 323 -26.34 21.40 39.81
CA SER A 323 -26.76 20.35 40.75
C SER A 323 -25.74 19.23 40.90
N GLY A 324 -24.72 19.20 40.03
CA GLY A 324 -23.72 18.14 39.95
C GLY A 324 -24.12 16.97 39.05
N SER A 325 -25.26 17.07 38.35
CA SER A 325 -25.76 16.05 37.45
C SER A 325 -25.04 16.11 36.10
N VAL A 326 -24.75 14.95 35.50
CA VAL A 326 -24.15 14.88 34.17
C VAL A 326 -25.18 15.29 33.14
N VAL A 327 -24.86 16.34 32.39
CA VAL A 327 -25.64 16.83 31.24
C VAL A 327 -25.18 16.13 29.97
N GLU A 328 -23.88 15.86 29.87
CA GLU A 328 -23.26 15.21 28.73
C GLU A 328 -21.91 14.60 29.12
N SER A 329 -21.55 13.47 28.51
CA SER A 329 -20.27 12.81 28.73
C SER A 329 -19.69 12.29 27.44
N LEU A 330 -18.36 12.36 27.29
CA LEU A 330 -17.61 11.76 26.17
C LEU A 330 -16.30 11.15 26.67
N VAL A 331 -15.68 10.33 25.83
CA VAL A 331 -14.34 9.76 26.08
C VAL A 331 -13.44 10.05 24.89
N GLN A 332 -12.19 10.41 25.18
CA GLN A 332 -11.11 10.54 24.21
C GLN A 332 -9.97 9.61 24.61
N ASN A 333 -9.42 8.86 23.65
CA ASN A 333 -8.16 8.15 23.86
C ASN A 333 -7.01 9.16 23.85
N VAL A 334 -6.12 9.09 24.84
CA VAL A 334 -4.95 9.97 24.94
C VAL A 334 -3.70 9.16 25.25
N GLY A 335 -2.57 9.58 24.68
CA GLY A 335 -1.26 8.94 24.90
C GLY A 335 -0.22 9.96 25.34
N PHE A 336 0.51 9.67 26.42
CA PHE A 336 1.63 10.51 26.83
C PHE A 336 2.79 10.33 25.87
N ARG A 337 3.04 11.34 25.04
CA ARG A 337 4.19 11.39 24.14
C ARG A 337 4.65 12.82 23.88
N LYS A 338 5.86 12.96 23.37
CA LYS A 338 6.42 14.22 22.86
C LYS A 338 7.05 13.98 21.50
N VAL A 339 6.69 14.81 20.52
CA VAL A 339 7.26 14.80 19.17
C VAL A 339 7.99 16.11 18.96
N GLU A 340 9.20 16.05 18.40
CA GLU A 340 9.99 17.24 18.13
C GLU A 340 11.08 16.95 17.10
N ILE A 341 11.60 18.00 16.47
CA ILE A 341 12.80 17.92 15.64
C ILE A 341 13.97 18.55 16.40
N LYS A 342 15.04 17.77 16.60
CA LYS A 342 16.30 18.22 17.21
C LYS A 342 17.46 17.66 16.41
N ASN A 343 18.47 18.50 16.16
CA ASN A 343 19.68 18.13 15.39
C ASN A 343 19.36 17.46 14.04
N ALA A 344 18.39 18.02 13.30
CA ALA A 344 17.91 17.47 12.03
C ALA A 344 17.45 16.00 12.13
N GLN A 345 16.80 15.65 13.25
CA GLN A 345 16.16 14.34 13.46
C GLN A 345 14.78 14.53 14.07
N LEU A 346 13.79 13.80 13.55
CA LEU A 346 12.49 13.59 14.15
C LEU A 346 12.63 12.67 15.37
N LEU A 347 12.21 13.15 16.54
CA LEU A 347 12.25 12.42 17.79
C LEU A 347 10.85 12.12 18.31
N VAL A 348 10.66 10.92 18.83
CA VAL A 348 9.52 10.57 19.69
C VAL A 348 10.07 10.23 21.06
N ASN A 349 9.58 10.91 22.11
CA ASN A 349 10.00 10.70 23.49
C ASN A 349 11.53 10.77 23.68
N GLY A 350 12.20 11.64 22.90
CA GLY A 350 13.64 11.86 22.92
C GLY A 350 14.47 10.81 22.15
N LYS A 351 13.84 9.94 21.35
CA LYS A 351 14.53 8.91 20.54
C LYS A 351 14.36 9.16 19.03
N PRO A 352 15.43 9.04 18.22
CA PRO A 352 15.38 9.27 16.78
C PRO A 352 14.82 8.04 16.06
N ILE A 353 13.50 7.93 16.00
CA ILE A 353 12.82 6.77 15.41
C ILE A 353 13.18 6.60 13.93
N LEU A 354 13.13 5.37 13.44
CA LEU A 354 13.14 5.06 12.00
C LEU A 354 11.69 4.90 11.53
N ILE A 355 11.34 5.57 10.44
CA ILE A 355 10.06 5.46 9.75
C ILE A 355 10.13 4.26 8.80
N LYS A 356 9.42 3.20 9.17
CA LYS A 356 9.20 1.97 8.41
C LYS A 356 7.77 2.03 7.89
N GLY A 357 7.54 2.90 6.91
CA GLY A 357 6.20 3.34 6.53
C GLY A 357 5.70 2.81 5.18
N ALA A 358 4.39 2.92 4.98
CA ALA A 358 3.75 2.79 3.67
C ALA A 358 2.66 3.87 3.51
N ASP A 359 2.47 4.37 2.31
CA ASP A 359 1.30 5.16 1.92
C ASP A 359 0.08 4.25 1.81
N ARG A 360 -1.08 4.70 2.25
CA ARG A 360 -2.32 3.92 2.21
C ARG A 360 -3.49 4.76 1.73
N HIS A 361 -3.97 4.46 0.54
CA HIS A 361 -5.32 4.82 0.11
C HIS A 361 -6.39 4.01 0.85
N GLU A 362 -7.50 4.67 1.20
CA GLU A 362 -8.71 3.99 1.69
C GLU A 362 -9.46 3.31 0.53
N LEU A 363 -8.94 2.21 -0.04
CA LEU A 363 -9.69 1.43 -1.04
C LEU A 363 -10.01 -0.02 -0.63
N ASP A 364 -11.28 -0.40 -0.78
CA ASP A 364 -11.78 -1.77 -0.82
C ASP A 364 -12.12 -2.18 -2.27
N PRO A 365 -11.77 -3.38 -2.76
CA PRO A 365 -12.02 -3.77 -4.15
C PRO A 365 -13.52 -3.90 -4.48
N ASP A 366 -14.37 -4.12 -3.49
CA ASP A 366 -15.82 -4.28 -3.66
C ASP A 366 -16.58 -3.00 -3.27
N GLY A 367 -16.10 -2.27 -2.27
CA GLY A 367 -16.74 -1.07 -1.72
C GLY A 367 -16.15 0.26 -2.16
N GLY A 368 -15.01 0.27 -2.87
CA GLY A 368 -14.27 1.50 -3.19
C GLY A 368 -13.85 2.21 -1.91
N TYR A 369 -14.26 3.46 -1.73
CA TYR A 369 -13.97 4.22 -0.51
C TYR A 369 -14.91 3.89 0.67
N VAL A 370 -15.86 2.97 0.49
CA VAL A 370 -16.67 2.41 1.58
C VAL A 370 -15.90 1.29 2.26
N ILE A 371 -15.14 1.62 3.30
CA ILE A 371 -14.31 0.65 4.04
C ILE A 371 -14.95 0.27 5.37
N SER A 372 -15.02 -1.05 5.63
CA SER A 372 -15.45 -1.58 6.92
C SER A 372 -14.33 -1.49 7.97
N VAL A 373 -14.70 -1.37 9.25
CA VAL A 373 -13.73 -1.42 10.36
C VAL A 373 -12.94 -2.73 10.36
N ASP A 374 -13.56 -3.86 10.01
CA ASP A 374 -12.86 -5.15 9.90
C ASP A 374 -11.76 -5.12 8.84
N ARG A 375 -12.00 -4.45 7.69
CA ARG A 375 -10.98 -4.26 6.66
C ARG A 375 -9.87 -3.34 7.14
N MET A 376 -10.19 -2.28 7.90
CA MET A 376 -9.17 -1.44 8.54
C MET A 376 -8.30 -2.24 9.52
N VAL A 377 -8.91 -3.07 10.37
CA VAL A 377 -8.18 -3.96 11.30
C VAL A 377 -7.30 -4.96 10.54
N GLN A 378 -7.79 -5.51 9.43
CA GLN A 378 -7.01 -6.39 8.56
C GLN A 378 -5.77 -5.66 8.00
N ASP A 379 -5.94 -4.44 7.49
CA ASP A 379 -4.84 -3.62 6.98
C ASP A 379 -3.79 -3.36 8.08
N VAL A 380 -4.23 -2.93 9.29
CA VAL A 380 -3.31 -2.72 10.44
C VAL A 380 -2.59 -4.02 10.80
N LYS A 381 -3.29 -5.16 10.84
CA LYS A 381 -2.67 -6.45 11.14
C LYS A 381 -1.57 -6.80 10.13
N ILE A 382 -1.84 -6.66 8.83
CA ILE A 382 -0.85 -6.91 7.77
C ILE A 382 0.35 -5.97 7.92
N MET A 383 0.12 -4.69 8.22
CA MET A 383 1.20 -3.74 8.51
C MET A 383 2.08 -4.23 9.67
N LYS A 384 1.49 -4.65 10.80
CA LYS A 384 2.26 -5.20 11.94
C LYS A 384 2.98 -6.49 11.58
N GLU A 385 2.37 -7.37 10.79
CA GLU A 385 3.00 -8.59 10.30
C GLU A 385 4.23 -8.27 9.42
N MET A 386 4.16 -7.20 8.63
CA MET A 386 5.24 -6.74 7.76
C MET A 386 6.27 -5.83 8.47
N ASN A 387 6.21 -5.69 9.80
CA ASN A 387 7.06 -4.80 10.58
C ASN A 387 6.92 -3.30 10.22
N ILE A 388 5.83 -2.90 9.56
CA ILE A 388 5.49 -1.50 9.30
C ILE A 388 5.14 -0.84 10.65
N ASN A 389 5.71 0.34 10.89
CA ASN A 389 5.48 1.13 12.10
C ASN A 389 4.82 2.48 11.85
N ALA A 390 4.65 2.86 10.59
CA ALA A 390 4.08 4.15 10.20
C ALA A 390 3.19 4.03 8.96
N VAL A 391 2.19 4.92 8.86
CA VAL A 391 1.32 5.05 7.69
C VAL A 391 1.16 6.53 7.33
N ARG A 392 1.21 6.84 6.03
CA ARG A 392 0.79 8.14 5.51
C ARG A 392 -0.60 7.99 4.90
N THR A 393 -1.48 8.92 5.26
CA THR A 393 -2.88 8.93 4.80
C THR A 393 -2.97 9.58 3.42
N SER A 394 -2.47 8.88 2.40
CA SER A 394 -2.40 9.36 1.02
C SER A 394 -3.81 9.47 0.40
N HIS A 395 -4.27 10.64 -0.07
CA HIS A 395 -3.76 12.00 0.18
C HIS A 395 -4.87 12.87 0.75
N TYR A 396 -5.41 12.41 1.88
CA TYR A 396 -6.58 12.99 2.53
C TYR A 396 -6.79 12.41 3.94
N PRO A 397 -7.60 13.08 4.79
CA PRO A 397 -8.01 12.51 6.06
C PRO A 397 -8.81 11.22 5.84
N ASN A 398 -8.37 10.14 6.49
CA ASN A 398 -9.09 8.88 6.51
C ASN A 398 -10.33 8.96 7.41
N ASP A 399 -11.11 7.88 7.45
CA ASP A 399 -12.19 7.74 8.42
C ASP A 399 -11.63 7.90 9.85
N PRO A 400 -12.24 8.69 10.75
CA PRO A 400 -11.74 8.88 12.12
C PRO A 400 -11.44 7.57 12.86
N ARG A 401 -12.20 6.50 12.59
CA ARG A 401 -11.99 5.18 13.17
C ARG A 401 -10.64 4.56 12.79
N TRP A 402 -10.04 4.94 11.66
CA TRP A 402 -8.68 4.51 11.29
C TRP A 402 -7.63 4.99 12.31
N TYR A 403 -7.77 6.23 12.79
CA TYR A 403 -6.82 6.82 13.72
C TYR A 403 -6.97 6.23 15.12
N ASP A 404 -8.19 5.89 15.54
CA ASP A 404 -8.42 5.10 16.77
C ASP A 404 -7.70 3.75 16.72
N LEU A 405 -7.74 3.06 15.56
CA LEU A 405 -7.03 1.79 15.38
C LEU A 405 -5.51 1.98 15.40
N CYS A 406 -4.99 3.05 14.79
CA CYS A 406 -3.57 3.38 14.83
C CYS A 406 -3.09 3.74 16.25
N ASP A 407 -3.91 4.45 17.03
CA ASP A 407 -3.69 4.72 18.44
C ASP A 407 -3.61 3.42 19.25
N GLN A 408 -4.58 2.53 19.03
CA GLN A 408 -4.74 1.27 19.77
C GLN A 408 -3.64 0.25 19.45
N TYR A 409 -3.30 0.06 18.18
CA TYR A 409 -2.38 -0.98 17.74
C TYR A 409 -0.95 -0.48 17.53
N GLY A 410 -0.72 0.82 17.65
CA GLY A 410 0.60 1.44 17.58
C GLY A 410 1.11 1.52 16.15
N LEU A 411 0.63 2.51 15.42
CA LEU A 411 1.22 3.00 14.17
C LEU A 411 1.42 4.51 14.28
N TYR A 412 2.57 4.99 13.84
CA TYR A 412 2.78 6.42 13.64
C TYR A 412 2.03 6.87 12.38
N VAL A 413 1.41 8.05 12.43
CA VAL A 413 0.59 8.55 11.32
C VAL A 413 1.10 9.91 10.84
N VAL A 414 1.20 10.06 9.53
CA VAL A 414 1.21 11.35 8.84
C VAL A 414 -0.22 11.65 8.42
N GLY A 415 -0.87 12.60 9.11
CA GLY A 415 -2.22 13.05 8.79
C GLY A 415 -2.18 14.11 7.68
N GLU A 416 -2.75 13.82 6.51
CA GLU A 416 -2.65 14.67 5.33
C GLU A 416 -3.97 15.36 4.99
N ALA A 417 -3.92 16.64 4.62
CA ALA A 417 -5.11 17.36 4.16
C ALA A 417 -5.51 16.88 2.75
N ASN A 418 -6.83 16.85 2.49
CA ASN A 418 -7.39 16.47 1.19
C ASN A 418 -7.15 17.59 0.18
N LEU A 419 -5.95 17.69 -0.38
CA LEU A 419 -5.54 18.80 -1.22
C LEU A 419 -4.47 18.36 -2.22
N GLU A 420 -4.91 18.10 -3.44
CA GLU A 420 -4.06 17.78 -4.58
C GLU A 420 -4.62 18.40 -5.86
N SER A 421 -3.80 19.14 -6.60
CA SER A 421 -4.19 19.81 -7.86
C SER A 421 -3.18 19.52 -8.97
N HIS A 422 -2.74 18.27 -9.06
CA HIS A 422 -1.70 17.81 -9.96
C HIS A 422 -1.97 18.22 -11.41
N GLY A 423 -3.23 18.11 -11.87
CA GLY A 423 -3.69 18.49 -13.20
C GLY A 423 -3.57 19.97 -13.55
N MET A 424 -3.38 20.88 -12.58
CA MET A 424 -3.07 22.30 -12.84
C MET A 424 -1.58 22.56 -13.05
N GLY A 425 -0.74 21.59 -12.70
CA GLY A 425 0.71 21.70 -12.69
C GLY A 425 1.24 22.71 -11.67
N TYR A 426 2.57 22.85 -11.63
CA TYR A 426 3.26 23.62 -10.58
C TYR A 426 3.70 25.03 -11.03
N GLY A 427 3.35 25.38 -12.28
CA GLY A 427 3.73 26.62 -12.94
C GLY A 427 2.92 27.84 -12.49
N LYS A 428 2.65 28.77 -13.41
CA LYS A 428 1.88 29.98 -13.13
C LYS A 428 0.41 29.69 -12.81
N ALA A 429 -0.16 28.63 -13.39
CA ALA A 429 -1.56 28.24 -13.22
C ALA A 429 -1.84 27.43 -11.95
N SER A 430 -0.82 27.12 -11.15
CA SER A 430 -0.97 26.37 -9.90
C SER A 430 -1.89 27.10 -8.93
N LEU A 431 -2.88 26.38 -8.38
CA LEU A 431 -3.83 26.91 -7.40
C LEU A 431 -3.17 27.27 -6.07
N ALA A 432 -1.96 26.78 -5.80
CA ALA A 432 -1.13 27.22 -4.67
C ALA A 432 -0.76 28.71 -4.71
N LYS A 433 -0.83 29.34 -5.90
CA LYS A 433 -0.44 30.74 -6.15
C LYS A 433 -1.64 31.65 -6.43
N ASP A 434 -2.82 31.09 -6.66
CA ASP A 434 -4.05 31.86 -6.90
C ASP A 434 -4.74 32.17 -5.57
N ILE A 435 -4.72 33.45 -5.19
CA ILE A 435 -5.29 33.92 -3.92
C ILE A 435 -6.79 33.64 -3.77
N SER A 436 -7.53 33.47 -4.87
CA SER A 436 -8.94 33.14 -4.81
C SER A 436 -9.21 31.75 -4.22
N TRP A 437 -8.20 30.86 -4.21
CA TRP A 437 -8.26 29.52 -3.63
C TRP A 437 -7.68 29.44 -2.21
N GLU A 438 -7.24 30.56 -1.62
CA GLU A 438 -6.63 30.59 -0.29
C GLU A 438 -7.55 30.00 0.78
N GLN A 439 -8.83 30.39 0.75
CA GLN A 439 -9.82 29.94 1.72
C GLN A 439 -9.96 28.40 1.67
N ALA A 440 -10.09 27.81 0.48
CA ALA A 440 -10.18 26.36 0.32
C ALA A 440 -8.93 25.62 0.83
N HIS A 441 -7.73 26.18 0.61
CA HIS A 441 -6.47 25.60 1.12
C HIS A 441 -6.42 25.60 2.65
N ILE A 442 -6.82 26.71 3.28
CA ILE A 442 -6.85 26.85 4.74
C ILE A 442 -7.95 25.96 5.33
N GLU A 443 -9.14 25.92 4.73
CA GLU A 443 -10.27 25.11 5.21
C GLU A 443 -9.97 23.61 5.20
N ARG A 444 -9.40 23.07 4.11
CA ARG A 444 -9.01 21.66 4.03
C ARG A 444 -7.94 21.29 5.06
N ASN A 445 -6.98 22.19 5.32
CA ASN A 445 -5.99 22.00 6.39
C ASN A 445 -6.57 22.14 7.80
N LYS A 446 -7.53 23.05 7.99
CA LYS A 446 -8.30 23.19 9.23
C LYS A 446 -9.11 21.92 9.51
N ASN A 447 -9.76 21.35 8.51
CA ASN A 447 -10.52 20.12 8.62
C ASN A 447 -9.62 18.94 9.06
N ASN A 448 -8.44 18.79 8.45
CA ASN A 448 -7.45 17.78 8.84
C ASN A 448 -7.05 17.93 10.33
N VAL A 449 -6.63 19.12 10.74
CA VAL A 449 -6.05 19.31 12.08
C VAL A 449 -7.11 19.38 13.18
N TYR A 450 -8.24 20.04 12.96
CA TYR A 450 -9.25 20.25 14.01
C TYR A 450 -9.95 18.96 14.41
N VAL A 451 -10.22 18.10 13.42
CA VAL A 451 -10.91 16.82 13.64
C VAL A 451 -10.00 15.83 14.37
N LEU A 452 -8.72 15.78 13.98
CA LEU A 452 -7.81 14.69 14.36
C LEU A 452 -6.78 15.04 15.45
N LYS A 453 -6.78 16.29 15.95
CA LYS A 453 -5.79 16.85 16.91
C LYS A 453 -5.46 15.99 18.14
N ASN A 454 -6.41 15.19 18.62
CA ASN A 454 -6.27 14.45 19.88
C ASN A 454 -5.60 13.08 19.72
N HIS A 455 -5.45 12.57 18.51
CA HIS A 455 -4.86 11.25 18.27
C HIS A 455 -3.35 11.23 18.58
N PRO A 456 -2.87 10.41 19.54
CA PRO A 456 -1.44 10.25 19.80
C PRO A 456 -0.68 9.61 18.62
N SER A 457 -1.34 8.83 17.77
CA SER A 457 -0.74 8.22 16.57
C SER A 457 -0.21 9.22 15.57
N ILE A 458 -0.91 10.34 15.39
CA ILE A 458 -0.49 11.40 14.47
C ILE A 458 0.75 12.06 15.04
N ILE A 459 1.88 11.95 14.35
CA ILE A 459 3.15 12.57 14.73
C ILE A 459 3.58 13.68 13.77
N ILE A 460 2.99 13.77 12.58
CA ILE A 460 3.30 14.78 11.56
C ILE A 460 1.99 15.21 10.90
N TRP A 461 1.85 16.51 10.62
CA TRP A 461 0.82 17.02 9.71
C TRP A 461 1.40 17.22 8.31
N SER A 462 0.70 16.74 7.29
CA SER A 462 1.01 17.03 5.89
C SER A 462 -0.02 17.99 5.32
N LEU A 463 0.43 19.01 4.59
CA LEU A 463 -0.45 20.08 4.09
C LEU A 463 -1.25 19.72 2.83
N GLY A 464 -0.91 18.59 2.19
CA GLY A 464 -1.46 18.11 0.92
C GLY A 464 -0.40 17.37 0.11
N ASN A 465 -0.71 17.07 -1.15
CA ASN A 465 0.17 16.37 -2.09
C ASN A 465 0.22 17.11 -3.43
N GLU A 466 1.36 17.06 -4.13
CA GLU A 466 1.51 17.44 -5.55
C GLU A 466 0.60 18.57 -6.10
N ALA A 467 0.53 19.70 -5.38
CA ALA A 467 -0.35 20.83 -5.70
C ALA A 467 0.41 22.12 -6.05
N GLY A 468 1.72 22.00 -6.29
CA GLY A 468 2.65 23.12 -6.45
C GLY A 468 2.92 23.86 -5.13
N TYR A 469 3.78 24.87 -5.16
CA TYR A 469 4.13 25.65 -3.96
C TYR A 469 3.91 27.15 -4.20
N GLY A 470 3.35 27.83 -3.20
CA GLY A 470 2.96 29.23 -3.29
C GLY A 470 2.38 29.78 -1.99
N SER A 471 1.87 31.02 -2.04
CA SER A 471 1.38 31.77 -0.88
C SER A 471 0.28 31.05 -0.10
N ASN A 472 -0.56 30.27 -0.77
CA ASN A 472 -1.66 29.57 -0.11
C ASN A 472 -1.13 28.47 0.83
N PHE A 473 -0.10 27.72 0.42
CA PHE A 473 0.57 26.74 1.29
C PHE A 473 1.38 27.40 2.40
N GLU A 474 1.99 28.56 2.16
CA GLU A 474 2.69 29.29 3.22
C GLU A 474 1.74 29.76 4.33
N LYS A 475 0.52 30.18 3.97
CA LYS A 475 -0.53 30.55 4.92
C LYS A 475 -1.12 29.34 5.62
N ALA A 476 -1.34 28.23 4.90
CA ALA A 476 -1.77 26.97 5.50
C ALA A 476 -0.74 26.47 6.54
N TYR A 477 0.55 26.52 6.21
CA TYR A 477 1.64 26.20 7.15
C TYR A 477 1.58 27.08 8.40
N ASP A 478 1.48 28.41 8.23
CA ASP A 478 1.46 29.34 9.36
C ASP A 478 0.25 29.11 10.26
N PHE A 479 -0.92 28.82 9.66
CA PHE A 479 -2.14 28.46 10.39
C PHE A 479 -1.95 27.18 11.21
N VAL A 480 -1.49 26.09 10.59
CA VAL A 480 -1.29 24.80 11.29
C VAL A 480 -0.25 24.96 12.40
N ARG A 481 0.85 25.67 12.13
CA ARG A 481 1.92 25.91 13.11
C ARG A 481 1.46 26.73 14.31
N ALA A 482 0.59 27.72 14.07
CA ALA A 482 0.02 28.54 15.14
C ALA A 482 -1.00 27.75 15.98
N TYR A 483 -1.75 26.85 15.37
CA TYR A 483 -2.76 26.04 16.05
C TYR A 483 -2.17 24.87 16.84
N ASP A 484 -1.32 24.05 16.21
CA ASP A 484 -0.72 22.86 16.82
C ASP A 484 0.82 22.92 16.78
N PRO A 485 1.46 23.49 17.80
CA PRO A 485 2.92 23.50 17.92
C PRO A 485 3.48 22.15 18.43
N SER A 486 2.64 21.16 18.74
CA SER A 486 3.07 19.88 19.33
C SER A 486 3.55 18.85 18.30
N ARG A 487 3.39 19.14 17.01
CA ARG A 487 3.76 18.27 15.89
C ARG A 487 4.48 19.07 14.80
N PRO A 488 5.50 18.49 14.14
CA PRO A 488 6.10 19.04 12.92
C PRO A 488 5.13 18.99 11.74
N ILE A 489 5.39 19.85 10.75
CA ILE A 489 4.62 19.98 9.52
C ILE A 489 5.49 19.60 8.32
N GLN A 490 4.97 18.80 7.41
CA GLN A 490 5.62 18.46 6.15
C GLN A 490 4.80 18.93 4.95
N TYR A 491 5.49 19.30 3.86
CA TYR A 491 4.90 19.44 2.54
C TYR A 491 5.99 19.26 1.49
N GLU A 492 5.80 18.31 0.58
CA GLU A 492 6.90 17.85 -0.28
C GLU A 492 7.30 18.90 -1.31
N ARG A 493 6.32 19.61 -1.92
CA ARG A 493 6.59 20.68 -2.91
C ARG A 493 7.21 21.94 -2.30
N ALA A 494 7.32 22.05 -0.97
CA ALA A 494 8.14 23.07 -0.32
C ALA A 494 9.65 22.77 -0.42
N GLU A 495 10.02 21.56 -0.87
CA GLU A 495 11.40 21.10 -1.07
C GLU A 495 12.30 21.37 0.15
N LYS A 496 13.53 21.85 -0.07
CA LYS A 496 14.52 22.09 0.99
C LYS A 496 14.33 23.44 1.67
N ASP A 497 13.93 24.46 0.92
CA ASP A 497 14.01 25.87 1.36
C ASP A 497 12.65 26.48 1.72
N GLY A 498 11.54 25.87 1.31
CA GLY A 498 10.19 26.32 1.65
C GLY A 498 9.76 25.98 3.08
N LYS A 499 8.52 26.36 3.41
CA LYS A 499 7.89 26.14 4.72
C LYS A 499 7.49 24.67 4.92
N THR A 500 8.46 23.90 5.37
CA THR A 500 8.33 22.51 5.81
C THR A 500 9.39 22.24 6.88
N ASP A 501 9.03 21.50 7.94
CA ASP A 501 9.96 21.11 9.01
C ASP A 501 10.83 19.90 8.61
N ILE A 502 10.38 19.12 7.60
CA ILE A 502 11.00 17.87 7.14
C ILE A 502 11.30 18.00 5.63
N PHE A 503 12.51 17.61 5.19
CA PHE A 503 12.76 17.44 3.76
C PHE A 503 12.22 16.06 3.36
N CYS A 504 11.09 16.06 2.63
CA CYS A 504 10.29 14.86 2.43
C CYS A 504 10.05 14.49 0.96
N PRO A 505 11.09 14.42 0.11
CA PRO A 505 10.92 14.22 -1.33
C PRO A 505 10.22 12.89 -1.67
N MET A 506 9.62 12.84 -2.86
CA MET A 506 9.15 11.59 -3.48
C MET A 506 10.25 10.98 -4.37
N TYR A 507 10.41 9.65 -4.33
CA TYR A 507 11.26 8.85 -5.23
C TYR A 507 12.72 9.33 -5.33
N TYR A 508 13.25 9.89 -4.24
CA TYR A 508 14.60 10.41 -4.19
C TYR A 508 15.60 9.25 -4.25
N ARG A 509 16.48 9.26 -5.25
CA ARG A 509 17.39 8.14 -5.55
C ARG A 509 18.35 7.85 -4.38
N PRO A 510 18.85 6.61 -4.20
CA PRO A 510 19.77 6.28 -3.12
C PRO A 510 21.04 7.15 -3.11
N ASP A 511 21.64 7.42 -4.28
CA ASP A 511 22.82 8.27 -4.40
C ASP A 511 22.55 9.73 -4.02
N ALA A 512 21.40 10.27 -4.42
CA ALA A 512 20.97 11.61 -4.07
C ALA A 512 20.64 11.74 -2.56
N SER A 513 20.03 10.70 -1.98
CA SER A 513 19.78 10.57 -0.54
C SER A 513 21.08 10.58 0.25
N GLU A 514 22.05 9.74 -0.15
CA GLU A 514 23.37 9.66 0.47
C GLU A 514 24.14 10.97 0.36
N LYS A 515 24.04 11.66 -0.78
CA LYS A 515 24.62 13.00 -0.96
C LYS A 515 24.01 14.01 0.04
N TYR A 516 22.69 14.09 0.14
CA TYR A 516 22.01 15.05 1.03
C TYR A 516 22.45 14.89 2.49
N VAL A 517 22.51 13.65 3.01
CA VAL A 517 22.89 13.42 4.41
C VAL A 517 24.37 13.63 4.71
N LYS A 518 25.25 13.55 3.72
CA LYS A 518 26.68 13.88 3.86
C LYS A 518 26.95 15.38 3.92
N GLU A 519 26.02 16.21 3.43
CA GLU A 519 26.16 17.67 3.37
C GLU A 519 25.71 18.40 4.66
N SER A 520 25.60 17.69 5.79
CA SER A 520 25.19 18.25 7.10
C SER A 520 23.83 18.97 7.07
N PRO A 521 22.73 18.24 6.82
CA PRO A 521 21.43 18.84 6.61
C PRO A 521 20.83 19.50 7.87
N LYS A 522 19.95 20.48 7.66
CA LYS A 522 19.20 21.15 8.74
C LYS A 522 17.85 20.50 9.05
N LYS A 523 17.31 19.73 8.11
CA LYS A 523 16.02 19.03 8.22
C LYS A 523 16.28 17.52 8.10
N PRO A 524 15.58 16.66 8.87
CA PRO A 524 15.62 15.23 8.62
C PRO A 524 15.14 14.94 7.19
N LEU A 525 15.75 13.93 6.56
CA LEU A 525 15.25 13.32 5.34
C LEU A 525 14.30 12.19 5.72
N ILE A 526 13.02 12.33 5.37
CA ILE A 526 12.01 11.28 5.49
C ILE A 526 11.20 11.32 4.20
N GLN A 527 11.44 10.40 3.28
CA GLN A 527 10.77 10.44 1.97
C GLN A 527 9.27 10.21 2.16
N CYS A 528 8.44 11.14 1.67
CA CYS A 528 6.99 10.97 1.77
C CYS A 528 6.49 9.85 0.86
N GLU A 529 7.24 9.52 -0.20
CA GLU A 529 7.07 8.34 -1.05
C GLU A 529 8.45 7.85 -1.52
N TYR A 530 8.70 6.54 -1.47
CA TYR A 530 9.87 5.93 -2.09
C TYR A 530 9.58 4.47 -2.44
N ALA A 531 10.50 3.83 -3.16
CA ALA A 531 10.41 2.40 -3.45
C ALA A 531 9.05 2.00 -4.06
N HIS A 532 8.73 2.53 -5.24
CA HIS A 532 7.46 2.30 -5.93
C HIS A 532 7.20 0.80 -6.18
N ALA A 533 6.12 0.26 -5.62
CA ALA A 533 5.83 -1.18 -5.54
C ALA A 533 4.87 -1.69 -6.62
N MET A 534 4.75 -0.99 -7.76
CA MET A 534 3.90 -1.41 -8.88
C MET A 534 4.33 -2.72 -9.53
N GLY A 535 3.39 -3.68 -9.57
CA GLY A 535 3.60 -5.00 -10.14
C GLY A 535 4.74 -5.77 -9.45
N ASN A 536 5.55 -6.49 -10.23
CA ASN A 536 6.78 -7.13 -9.75
C ASN A 536 7.93 -6.11 -9.60
N SER A 537 8.08 -5.54 -8.39
CA SER A 537 9.01 -4.44 -8.08
C SER A 537 9.88 -4.72 -6.82
N MET A 538 10.23 -3.68 -6.06
CA MET A 538 11.05 -3.67 -4.83
C MET A 538 12.49 -4.14 -5.00
N GLY A 539 12.99 -4.14 -6.23
CA GLY A 539 14.40 -4.37 -6.54
C GLY A 539 15.29 -3.20 -6.09
N GLY A 540 16.28 -3.47 -5.24
CA GLY A 540 17.18 -2.46 -4.69
C GLY A 540 16.71 -1.83 -3.38
N PHE A 541 15.64 -2.36 -2.75
CA PHE A 541 15.14 -1.85 -1.47
C PHE A 541 16.20 -1.85 -0.36
N ARG A 542 17.07 -2.87 -0.34
CA ARG A 542 18.27 -2.95 0.52
C ARG A 542 19.12 -1.69 0.46
N ASP A 543 19.28 -1.10 -0.72
CA ASP A 543 20.20 0.01 -0.94
C ASP A 543 19.74 1.30 -0.23
N TYR A 544 18.43 1.51 -0.12
CA TYR A 544 17.88 2.55 0.75
C TYR A 544 18.16 2.26 2.22
N TRP A 545 17.86 1.04 2.68
CA TRP A 545 17.98 0.66 4.09
C TRP A 545 19.41 0.62 4.62
N ARG A 546 20.39 0.39 3.73
CA ARG A 546 21.80 0.59 4.06
C ARG A 546 22.05 2.03 4.50
N ILE A 547 21.63 3.01 3.69
CA ILE A 547 21.89 4.43 3.95
C ILE A 547 21.12 4.91 5.19
N ILE A 548 19.84 4.50 5.33
CA ILE A 548 18.99 4.83 6.48
C ILE A 548 19.64 4.40 7.81
N ARG A 549 20.25 3.21 7.83
CA ARG A 549 20.94 2.69 9.03
C ARG A 549 22.33 3.27 9.24
N GLU A 550 22.96 3.77 8.17
CA GLU A 550 24.31 4.34 8.20
C GLU A 550 24.30 5.82 8.63
N TYR A 551 23.30 6.60 8.20
CA TYR A 551 23.26 8.06 8.39
C TYR A 551 22.05 8.49 9.25
N PRO A 552 22.26 9.03 10.48
CA PRO A 552 21.19 9.37 11.41
C PRO A 552 20.14 10.38 10.91
N HIS A 553 20.48 11.20 9.91
CA HIS A 553 19.60 12.22 9.33
C HIS A 553 18.65 11.67 8.26
N TYR A 554 18.86 10.45 7.76
CA TYR A 554 17.91 9.78 6.88
C TYR A 554 17.13 8.76 7.70
N GLN A 555 15.89 9.10 8.06
CA GLN A 555 15.08 8.31 9.00
C GLN A 555 14.06 7.41 8.30
N GLY A 556 14.26 7.07 7.03
CA GLY A 556 13.35 6.20 6.27
C GLY A 556 12.30 6.97 5.48
N GLY A 557 11.10 6.41 5.34
CA GLY A 557 10.04 6.97 4.50
C GLY A 557 8.85 6.03 4.36
N PHE A 558 7.97 6.37 3.44
CA PHE A 558 6.73 5.62 3.16
C PHE A 558 6.81 4.99 1.77
N ILE A 559 6.68 3.66 1.72
CA ILE A 559 6.62 2.92 0.45
C ILE A 559 5.35 3.32 -0.29
N TRP A 560 5.46 3.60 -1.61
CA TRP A 560 4.31 3.77 -2.50
C TRP A 560 3.97 2.46 -3.22
N ASP A 561 2.90 1.75 -2.88
CA ASP A 561 1.98 2.00 -1.77
C ASP A 561 1.58 0.69 -1.05
N PHE A 562 0.64 0.77 -0.11
CA PHE A 562 0.26 -0.38 0.71
C PHE A 562 -0.57 -1.40 -0.06
N VAL A 563 -1.55 -0.99 -0.87
CA VAL A 563 -2.53 -1.87 -1.48
C VAL A 563 -2.87 -1.48 -2.92
N ASP A 564 -2.82 -2.46 -3.82
CA ASP A 564 -3.23 -2.30 -5.21
C ASP A 564 -4.69 -1.79 -5.27
N GLN A 565 -4.91 -0.72 -6.04
CA GLN A 565 -6.23 -0.12 -6.19
C GLN A 565 -7.10 -0.82 -7.24
N GLY A 566 -7.02 -2.15 -7.36
CA GLY A 566 -7.87 -2.91 -8.29
C GLY A 566 -9.30 -3.08 -7.77
N ILE A 567 -10.31 -2.93 -8.62
CA ILE A 567 -11.71 -3.22 -8.24
C ILE A 567 -12.12 -4.61 -8.71
N THR A 568 -12.89 -5.33 -7.89
CA THR A 568 -13.38 -6.67 -8.27
C THR A 568 -14.24 -6.55 -9.53
N ALA A 569 -13.87 -7.28 -10.57
CA ALA A 569 -14.55 -7.20 -11.86
C ALA A 569 -14.48 -8.53 -12.61
N HIS A 570 -15.28 -8.66 -13.67
CA HIS A 570 -15.23 -9.80 -14.58
C HIS A 570 -15.68 -9.42 -15.98
N ARG A 571 -15.27 -10.19 -16.97
CA ARG A 571 -15.79 -10.05 -18.34
C ARG A 571 -17.11 -10.80 -18.48
N ASP A 572 -18.10 -10.15 -19.09
CA ASP A 572 -19.34 -10.80 -19.50
C ASP A 572 -19.15 -11.71 -20.74
N GLU A 573 -20.24 -12.30 -21.23
CA GLU A 573 -20.22 -13.19 -22.41
C GLU A 573 -19.75 -12.51 -23.70
N ASN A 574 -19.81 -11.17 -23.77
CA ASN A 574 -19.35 -10.36 -24.89
C ASN A 574 -17.93 -9.83 -24.70
N GLY A 575 -17.28 -10.14 -23.56
CA GLY A 575 -15.93 -9.69 -23.23
C GLY A 575 -15.86 -8.30 -22.58
N VAL A 576 -17.00 -7.68 -22.25
CA VAL A 576 -17.07 -6.35 -21.63
C VAL A 576 -16.82 -6.47 -20.13
N MET A 577 -15.98 -5.61 -19.56
CA MET A 577 -15.71 -5.62 -18.13
C MET A 577 -16.91 -5.09 -17.34
N GLN A 578 -17.29 -5.82 -16.30
CA GLN A 578 -18.39 -5.51 -15.39
C GLN A 578 -17.86 -5.47 -13.95
N VAL A 579 -18.35 -4.52 -13.16
CA VAL A 579 -18.06 -4.46 -11.72
C VAL A 579 -18.67 -5.67 -11.01
N GLY A 580 -17.93 -6.23 -10.05
CA GLY A 580 -18.36 -7.36 -9.23
C GLY A 580 -17.72 -8.69 -9.63
N SER A 581 -17.92 -9.70 -8.80
CA SER A 581 -17.32 -11.03 -8.98
C SER A 581 -17.92 -11.80 -10.15
N GLY A 582 -17.10 -12.63 -10.81
CA GLY A 582 -17.53 -13.50 -11.91
C GLY A 582 -16.56 -14.67 -12.14
N LYS A 583 -16.79 -15.43 -13.22
CA LYS A 583 -15.93 -16.58 -13.57
C LYS A 583 -14.63 -16.11 -14.20
N THR A 584 -13.51 -16.71 -13.79
CA THR A 584 -12.18 -16.46 -14.35
C THR A 584 -11.60 -17.72 -14.99
N ASN A 585 -10.66 -17.56 -15.93
CA ASN A 585 -10.05 -18.66 -16.65
C ASN A 585 -8.92 -19.33 -15.85
N SER A 586 -8.19 -18.54 -15.06
CA SER A 586 -7.02 -19.00 -14.29
C SER A 586 -7.38 -19.52 -12.89
N GLY A 587 -8.61 -19.28 -12.42
CA GLY A 587 -9.01 -19.54 -11.02
C GLY A 587 -8.52 -18.46 -10.05
N LEU A 588 -7.81 -17.44 -10.52
CA LEU A 588 -7.46 -16.25 -9.75
C LEU A 588 -8.61 -15.24 -9.77
N PRO A 589 -8.75 -14.37 -8.76
CA PRO A 589 -9.61 -13.19 -8.85
C PRO A 589 -9.21 -12.31 -10.05
N SER A 590 -10.18 -11.65 -10.67
CA SER A 590 -9.92 -10.61 -11.68
C SER A 590 -10.20 -9.25 -11.06
N PHE A 591 -9.24 -8.35 -11.20
CA PHE A 591 -9.31 -6.98 -10.70
C PHE A 591 -9.13 -6.03 -11.86
N ALA A 592 -10.11 -5.15 -12.07
CA ALA A 592 -10.04 -4.12 -13.08
C ALA A 592 -9.22 -2.92 -12.60
N TYR A 593 -8.64 -2.22 -13.57
CA TYR A 593 -7.88 -1.00 -13.42
C TYR A 593 -8.33 0.05 -14.46
N GLY A 594 -7.61 1.17 -14.56
CA GLY A 594 -7.95 2.24 -15.49
C GLY A 594 -8.22 1.80 -16.91
N GLY A 595 -9.26 2.38 -17.50
CA GLY A 595 -9.62 2.15 -18.90
C GLY A 595 -10.33 0.83 -19.17
N ASP A 596 -10.63 0.03 -18.14
CA ASP A 596 -11.47 -1.16 -18.28
C ASP A 596 -12.96 -0.83 -18.40
N PHE A 597 -13.37 0.37 -17.98
CA PHE A 597 -14.78 0.83 -17.96
C PHE A 597 -15.00 2.03 -18.87
N GLY A 598 -16.24 2.20 -19.32
CA GLY A 598 -16.63 3.29 -20.22
C GLY A 598 -16.13 3.12 -21.66
N ARG A 599 -16.63 3.97 -22.57
CA ARG A 599 -16.27 3.94 -24.00
C ARG A 599 -15.05 4.80 -24.35
N TYR A 600 -14.92 5.94 -23.67
CA TYR A 600 -13.82 6.90 -23.84
C TYR A 600 -13.35 7.41 -22.47
N PRO A 601 -12.94 6.50 -21.56
CA PRO A 601 -12.54 6.89 -20.21
C PRO A 601 -11.24 7.71 -20.24
N ALA A 602 -11.15 8.70 -19.36
CA ALA A 602 -9.85 9.15 -18.90
C ALA A 602 -9.17 7.98 -18.19
N SER A 603 -7.89 7.74 -18.48
CA SER A 603 -7.17 6.58 -17.94
C SER A 603 -5.67 6.83 -17.87
N ASP A 604 -5.05 6.25 -16.83
CA ASP A 604 -3.61 5.92 -16.78
C ASP A 604 -3.40 4.40 -16.60
N HIS A 605 -4.39 3.62 -17.03
CA HIS A 605 -4.37 2.18 -17.08
C HIS A 605 -4.10 1.53 -15.72
N ASN A 606 -3.16 0.59 -15.63
CA ASN A 606 -2.87 -0.10 -14.38
C ASN A 606 -1.97 0.69 -13.41
N PHE A 607 -1.73 1.98 -13.65
CA PHE A 607 -0.89 2.80 -12.78
C PHE A 607 -1.43 2.95 -11.35
N ASN A 608 -2.66 2.49 -11.09
CA ASN A 608 -3.27 2.35 -9.77
C ASN A 608 -2.94 1.03 -9.04
N CYS A 609 -2.15 0.13 -9.63
CA CYS A 609 -1.77 -1.16 -9.04
C CYS A 609 -0.34 -1.11 -8.49
N ASN A 610 -0.15 -0.40 -7.36
CA ASN A 610 1.14 -0.02 -6.79
C ASN A 610 1.48 -0.73 -5.47
N GLY A 611 0.72 -1.75 -5.08
CA GLY A 611 0.65 -2.21 -3.71
C GLY A 611 1.72 -3.20 -3.27
N LEU A 612 2.09 -3.12 -1.99
CA LEU A 612 2.71 -4.23 -1.27
C LEU A 612 1.79 -5.45 -1.16
N ILE A 613 0.48 -5.23 -1.18
CA ILE A 613 -0.54 -6.28 -1.20
C ILE A 613 -1.52 -6.07 -2.34
N ARG A 614 -2.10 -7.16 -2.83
CA ARG A 614 -3.18 -7.15 -3.82
C ARG A 614 -4.49 -6.60 -3.25
N PRO A 615 -5.51 -6.31 -4.09
CA PRO A 615 -6.75 -5.73 -3.60
C PRO A 615 -7.48 -6.61 -2.55
N ASP A 616 -7.33 -7.93 -2.66
CA ASP A 616 -7.82 -8.95 -1.71
C ASP A 616 -6.96 -9.11 -0.43
N ARG A 617 -5.99 -8.21 -0.20
CA ARG A 617 -5.07 -8.20 0.94
C ARG A 617 -4.10 -9.38 0.98
N VAL A 618 -3.91 -10.08 -0.14
CA VAL A 618 -2.85 -11.08 -0.28
C VAL A 618 -1.52 -10.37 -0.54
N PRO A 619 -0.46 -10.61 0.26
CA PRO A 619 0.82 -9.97 0.04
C PRO A 619 1.43 -10.33 -1.32
N ASN A 620 1.86 -9.30 -2.07
CA ASN A 620 2.69 -9.49 -3.26
C ASN A 620 4.06 -10.06 -2.84
N PRO A 621 4.77 -10.83 -3.68
CA PRO A 621 6.02 -11.50 -3.28
C PRO A 621 7.08 -10.56 -2.69
N HIS A 622 7.16 -9.32 -3.20
CA HIS A 622 8.06 -8.30 -2.66
C HIS A 622 7.79 -7.88 -1.22
N ALA A 623 6.61 -8.12 -0.67
CA ALA A 623 6.28 -7.81 0.72
C ALA A 623 7.22 -8.55 1.69
N ASN A 624 7.73 -9.71 1.29
CA ASN A 624 8.69 -10.46 2.09
C ASN A 624 10.04 -9.73 2.24
N GLU A 625 10.52 -9.07 1.18
CA GLU A 625 11.74 -8.25 1.20
C GLU A 625 11.57 -7.05 2.16
N VAL A 626 10.40 -6.40 2.10
CA VAL A 626 10.06 -5.29 3.00
C VAL A 626 10.05 -5.76 4.44
N ARG A 627 9.33 -6.85 4.73
CA ARG A 627 9.27 -7.43 6.08
C ARG A 627 10.65 -7.73 6.65
N TYR A 628 11.55 -8.26 5.82
CA TYR A 628 12.93 -8.56 6.20
C TYR A 628 13.69 -7.29 6.57
N TYR A 629 13.69 -6.27 5.70
CA TYR A 629 14.41 -5.01 5.97
C TYR A 629 13.78 -4.15 7.06
N TYR A 630 12.48 -4.29 7.32
CA TYR A 630 11.77 -3.58 8.38
C TYR A 630 11.89 -4.27 9.75
N GLN A 631 12.43 -5.48 9.85
CA GLN A 631 12.57 -6.15 11.14
C GLN A 631 13.45 -5.36 12.13
N ASN A 632 13.22 -5.58 13.42
CA ASN A 632 13.89 -4.84 14.49
C ASN A 632 14.95 -5.65 15.24
N LEU A 633 15.19 -6.90 14.83
CA LEU A 633 16.21 -7.77 15.42
C LEU A 633 17.18 -8.20 14.34
N TRP A 634 18.44 -7.81 14.52
CA TRP A 634 19.51 -8.07 13.57
C TRP A 634 20.54 -8.99 14.19
N THR A 635 21.15 -9.85 13.37
CA THR A 635 22.17 -10.77 13.84
C THR A 635 23.32 -10.85 12.86
N THR A 636 24.53 -10.89 13.41
CA THR A 636 25.78 -11.12 12.66
C THR A 636 26.52 -12.32 13.24
N LEU A 637 27.34 -12.98 12.42
CA LEU A 637 28.24 -14.04 12.87
C LEU A 637 29.45 -13.39 13.54
N LYS A 638 29.64 -13.63 14.85
CA LYS A 638 30.71 -12.99 15.64
C LYS A 638 31.99 -13.83 15.66
N ASP A 639 31.85 -15.13 15.93
CA ASP A 639 32.95 -16.08 16.00
C ASP A 639 32.44 -17.46 15.56
N ALA A 640 32.85 -17.89 14.36
CA ALA A 640 32.41 -19.16 13.78
C ALA A 640 33.01 -20.38 14.51
N GLU A 641 34.19 -20.26 15.11
CA GLU A 641 34.84 -21.36 15.83
C GLU A 641 34.22 -21.62 17.21
N LYS A 642 33.48 -20.64 17.72
CA LYS A 642 32.74 -20.74 18.99
C LYS A 642 31.24 -20.79 18.80
N ALA A 643 30.76 -20.87 17.56
CA ALA A 643 29.34 -20.75 17.23
C ALA A 643 28.67 -19.52 17.88
N GLN A 644 29.37 -18.39 17.92
CA GLN A 644 28.87 -17.16 18.54
C GLN A 644 28.27 -16.21 17.51
N ILE A 645 27.08 -15.72 17.84
CA ILE A 645 26.36 -14.68 17.11
C ILE A 645 26.23 -13.42 17.97
N GLU A 646 26.11 -12.25 17.34
CA GLU A 646 25.79 -11.00 18.04
C GLU A 646 24.39 -10.54 17.62
N VAL A 647 23.48 -10.42 18.59
CA VAL A 647 22.10 -9.97 18.39
C VAL A 647 22.00 -8.48 18.75
N TYR A 648 21.33 -7.70 17.89
CA TYR A 648 21.07 -6.28 18.09
C TYR A 648 19.57 -6.00 18.13
N ASN A 649 19.13 -5.29 19.18
CA ASN A 649 17.76 -4.79 19.31
C ASN A 649 17.65 -3.37 18.74
N GLU A 650 17.12 -3.23 17.52
CA GLU A 650 16.90 -1.94 16.83
C GLU A 650 15.65 -1.20 17.33
N ASN A 651 14.85 -1.82 18.21
CA ASN A 651 13.74 -1.10 18.84
C ASN A 651 14.26 0.05 19.73
N PHE A 652 13.45 1.11 19.89
CA PHE A 652 13.80 2.28 20.71
C PHE A 652 13.18 2.26 22.11
N PHE A 653 12.07 1.55 22.29
CA PHE A 653 11.26 1.62 23.50
C PHE A 653 10.97 0.24 24.11
N ARG A 654 10.98 -0.84 23.31
CA ARG A 654 10.68 -2.21 23.79
C ARG A 654 11.91 -3.10 23.99
N THR A 655 11.89 -3.86 25.09
CA THR A 655 12.76 -5.03 25.28
C THR A 655 12.25 -6.19 24.40
N ILE A 656 13.00 -7.29 24.36
CA ILE A 656 12.60 -8.52 23.65
C ILE A 656 12.30 -9.68 24.59
N ASP A 657 11.81 -9.38 25.80
CA ASP A 657 11.50 -10.39 26.81
C ASP A 657 10.41 -11.38 26.36
N ASN A 658 9.51 -10.95 25.45
CA ASN A 658 8.47 -11.79 24.86
C ASN A 658 8.95 -12.56 23.60
N VAL A 659 10.26 -12.66 23.36
CA VAL A 659 10.81 -13.30 22.16
C VAL A 659 11.80 -14.39 22.54
N SER A 660 11.71 -15.54 21.85
CA SER A 660 12.74 -16.58 21.86
C SER A 660 13.43 -16.66 20.50
N LEU A 661 14.71 -17.08 20.49
CA LEU A 661 15.45 -17.35 19.27
C LEU A 661 15.44 -18.85 18.98
N ASN A 662 14.77 -19.25 17.90
CA ASN A 662 14.87 -20.58 17.32
C ASN A 662 15.98 -20.55 16.27
N TRP A 663 16.97 -21.43 16.39
CA TRP A 663 18.10 -21.51 15.47
C TRP A 663 18.22 -22.90 14.86
N GLN A 664 18.79 -22.95 13.66
CA GLN A 664 19.00 -24.16 12.88
C GLN A 664 20.34 -24.03 12.15
N MET A 665 21.19 -25.05 12.22
CA MET A 665 22.38 -25.21 11.40
C MET A 665 22.13 -26.31 10.37
N SER A 666 22.30 -25.99 9.10
CA SER A 666 22.11 -26.94 8.00
C SER A 666 23.38 -27.14 7.19
N VAL A 667 23.57 -28.34 6.65
CA VAL A 667 24.60 -28.67 5.66
C VAL A 667 23.90 -29.01 4.35
N ASN A 668 24.24 -28.31 3.26
CA ASN A 668 23.63 -28.49 1.94
C ASN A 668 22.09 -28.44 1.96
N GLY A 669 21.52 -27.57 2.81
CA GLY A 669 20.08 -27.41 3.00
C GLY A 669 19.42 -28.42 3.95
N GLU A 670 20.12 -29.48 4.37
CA GLU A 670 19.61 -30.46 5.34
C GLU A 670 19.92 -30.02 6.78
N THR A 671 18.93 -30.11 7.66
CA THR A 671 19.09 -29.71 9.06
C THR A 671 19.94 -30.71 9.83
N MET A 672 21.04 -30.23 10.41
CA MET A 672 21.96 -31.08 11.17
C MET A 672 21.85 -30.84 12.67
N LYS A 673 21.59 -29.59 13.06
CA LYS A 673 21.40 -29.15 14.45
C LYS A 673 20.34 -28.07 14.51
N ASP A 674 19.62 -28.02 15.62
CA ASP A 674 18.69 -26.96 15.93
C ASP A 674 18.59 -26.77 17.45
N GLY A 675 17.99 -25.67 17.86
CA GLY A 675 17.74 -25.40 19.25
C GLY A 675 16.98 -24.09 19.47
N THR A 676 16.69 -23.83 20.73
CA THR A 676 16.00 -22.60 21.16
C THR A 676 16.79 -21.94 22.28
N ILE A 677 17.00 -20.62 22.16
CA ILE A 677 17.49 -19.79 23.26
C ILE A 677 16.29 -18.99 23.77
N SER A 678 15.76 -19.43 24.91
CA SER A 678 14.69 -18.73 25.63
C SER A 678 15.28 -17.64 26.53
N ASN A 679 14.46 -16.64 26.90
CA ASN A 679 14.80 -15.59 27.85
C ASN A 679 15.95 -14.65 27.43
N ILE A 680 15.93 -14.14 26.20
CA ILE A 680 16.90 -13.14 25.75
C ILE A 680 16.60 -11.79 26.43
N LYS A 681 17.46 -11.38 27.38
CA LYS A 681 17.34 -10.12 28.11
C LYS A 681 18.10 -9.02 27.40
N LEU A 682 17.50 -8.43 26.37
CA LEU A 682 18.11 -7.36 25.57
C LEU A 682 17.27 -6.08 25.60
N LEU A 683 17.85 -5.01 26.14
CA LEU A 683 17.24 -3.69 26.19
C LEU A 683 17.23 -3.02 24.80
N PRO A 684 16.36 -2.02 24.56
CA PRO A 684 16.40 -1.20 23.34
C PRO A 684 17.80 -0.69 23.00
N GLN A 685 18.17 -0.73 21.72
CA GLN A 685 19.46 -0.24 21.20
C GLN A 685 20.71 -0.95 21.76
N GLN A 686 20.57 -2.10 22.42
CA GLN A 686 21.70 -2.86 22.96
C GLN A 686 22.06 -4.07 22.08
N ARG A 687 23.28 -4.59 22.31
CA ARG A 687 23.81 -5.80 21.67
C ARG A 687 24.12 -6.88 22.70
N GLN A 688 23.95 -8.14 22.34
CA GLN A 688 24.32 -9.28 23.17
C GLN A 688 24.92 -10.39 22.32
N VAL A 689 26.01 -10.98 22.80
CA VAL A 689 26.61 -12.18 22.19
C VAL A 689 25.92 -13.42 22.75
N LEU A 690 25.46 -14.31 21.87
CA LEU A 690 24.86 -15.60 22.21
C LEU A 690 25.69 -16.72 21.57
N THR A 691 25.80 -17.84 22.27
CA THR A 691 26.42 -19.07 21.73
C THR A 691 25.32 -20.03 21.28
N LEU A 692 25.43 -20.54 20.06
CA LEU A 692 24.51 -21.53 19.49
C LEU A 692 25.05 -22.95 19.73
N GLY A 693 24.26 -23.80 20.38
CA GLY A 693 24.66 -25.18 20.66
C GLY A 693 26.01 -25.28 21.40
N ASN A 694 26.82 -26.28 21.04
CA ASN A 694 28.20 -26.39 21.52
C ASN A 694 29.15 -25.65 20.56
N ALA A 695 30.22 -25.05 21.10
CA ALA A 695 31.22 -24.31 20.32
C ALA A 695 31.76 -25.08 19.11
N SER A 696 32.00 -26.39 19.26
CA SER A 696 32.57 -27.26 18.22
C SER A 696 31.58 -27.69 17.13
N ASP A 697 30.26 -27.48 17.32
CA ASP A 697 29.24 -27.95 16.37
C ASP A 697 29.46 -27.30 14.99
N LEU A 698 29.64 -25.98 14.95
CA LEU A 698 29.79 -25.24 13.69
C LEU A 698 31.12 -25.55 12.99
N THR A 699 32.22 -25.68 13.73
CA THR A 699 33.53 -26.10 13.17
C THR A 699 33.42 -27.49 12.51
N THR A 700 32.70 -28.43 13.14
CA THR A 700 32.50 -29.78 12.60
C THR A 700 31.67 -29.77 11.32
N LEU A 701 30.59 -28.99 11.28
CA LEU A 701 29.72 -28.91 10.09
C LEU A 701 30.42 -28.24 8.91
N ARG A 702 31.29 -27.25 9.15
CA ARG A 702 32.05 -26.55 8.10
C ARG A 702 32.99 -27.46 7.31
N SER A 703 33.32 -28.67 7.79
CA SER A 703 34.06 -29.65 6.99
C SER A 703 33.18 -30.46 6.03
N GLN A 704 31.85 -30.38 6.13
CA GLN A 704 30.91 -31.30 5.47
C GLN A 704 30.25 -30.72 4.20
N GLY A 705 30.14 -29.39 4.05
CA GLY A 705 29.50 -28.79 2.88
C GLY A 705 29.23 -27.29 3.00
N ASP A 706 28.17 -26.84 2.33
CA ASP A 706 27.57 -25.50 2.44
C ASP A 706 26.82 -25.39 3.78
N VAL A 707 27.23 -24.48 4.66
CA VAL A 707 26.74 -24.39 6.04
C VAL A 707 25.99 -23.08 6.27
N LEU A 708 24.72 -23.21 6.61
CA LEU A 708 23.82 -22.09 6.89
C LEU A 708 23.37 -22.12 8.34
N ILE A 709 23.21 -20.93 8.92
CA ILE A 709 22.62 -20.74 10.24
C ILE A 709 21.34 -19.93 10.05
N THR A 710 20.19 -20.58 10.16
CA THR A 710 18.88 -19.94 10.08
C THR A 710 18.40 -19.59 11.49
N LEU A 711 17.95 -18.36 11.67
CA LEU A 711 17.57 -17.75 12.93
C LEU A 711 16.15 -17.20 12.80
N LYS A 712 15.26 -17.57 13.71
CA LYS A 712 13.87 -17.07 13.78
C LYS A 712 13.58 -16.57 15.18
N TYR A 713 13.26 -15.28 15.29
CA TYR A 713 12.84 -14.65 16.52
C TYR A 713 11.33 -14.75 16.63
N VAL A 714 10.84 -15.58 17.54
CA VAL A 714 9.40 -15.92 17.65
C VAL A 714 8.78 -15.38 18.93
N LEU A 715 7.52 -14.96 18.86
CA LEU A 715 6.75 -14.52 20.03
C LEU A 715 6.49 -15.67 21.00
N ASN A 716 6.70 -15.43 22.30
CA ASN A 716 6.42 -16.37 23.38
C ASN A 716 4.96 -16.31 23.84
N ASN A 717 4.30 -15.16 23.68
CA ASN A 717 2.89 -14.92 23.99
C ASN A 717 2.26 -14.06 22.90
N ASP A 718 0.93 -14.14 22.76
CA ASP A 718 0.14 -13.33 21.85
C ASP A 718 0.38 -11.83 22.11
N GLU A 719 0.61 -11.08 21.04
CA GLU A 719 0.43 -9.64 20.98
C GLU A 719 -0.96 -9.34 20.38
N PRO A 720 -1.52 -8.12 20.49
CA PRO A 720 -2.91 -7.84 20.10
C PRO A 720 -3.32 -8.32 18.69
N LEU A 721 -2.42 -8.25 17.70
CA LEU A 721 -2.66 -8.67 16.31
C LEU A 721 -1.78 -9.83 15.84
N LEU A 722 -0.76 -10.21 16.61
CA LEU A 722 0.23 -11.23 16.24
C LEU A 722 0.16 -12.40 17.22
N LYS A 723 0.06 -13.61 16.68
CA LYS A 723 -0.06 -14.83 17.50
C LYS A 723 1.28 -15.34 18.02
N THR A 724 1.24 -16.04 19.15
CA THR A 724 2.36 -16.82 19.67
C THR A 724 2.98 -17.67 18.58
N GLY A 725 4.32 -17.77 18.53
CA GLY A 725 5.06 -18.45 17.48
C GLY A 725 5.30 -17.64 16.21
N TYR A 726 4.68 -16.45 16.07
CA TYR A 726 4.94 -15.57 14.93
C TYR A 726 6.40 -15.11 14.91
N ALA A 727 7.08 -15.27 13.77
CA ALA A 727 8.46 -14.85 13.58
C ALA A 727 8.55 -13.34 13.26
N VAL A 728 8.81 -12.52 14.27
CA VAL A 728 8.95 -11.05 14.14
C VAL A 728 10.24 -10.62 13.41
N ALA A 729 11.25 -11.49 13.40
CA ALA A 729 12.47 -11.31 12.62
C ALA A 729 13.03 -12.66 12.18
N ARG A 730 13.69 -12.68 11.03
CA ARG A 730 14.35 -13.86 10.46
C ARG A 730 15.71 -13.45 9.92
N GLN A 731 16.71 -14.29 10.09
CA GLN A 731 18.05 -14.06 9.58
C GLN A 731 18.65 -15.38 9.12
N GLN A 732 19.42 -15.36 8.04
CA GLN A 732 20.24 -16.49 7.66
C GLN A 732 21.69 -16.02 7.50
N LEU A 733 22.61 -16.72 8.15
CA LEU A 733 24.04 -16.45 8.09
C LEU A 733 24.71 -17.59 7.32
N VAL A 734 25.57 -17.23 6.37
CA VAL A 734 26.39 -18.20 5.64
C VAL A 734 27.69 -18.40 6.41
N ALA A 735 27.85 -19.55 7.08
CA ALA A 735 29.07 -19.87 7.84
C ALA A 735 30.17 -20.45 6.94
N LYS A 736 29.79 -21.05 5.82
CA LYS A 736 30.63 -21.49 4.71
C LYS A 736 29.73 -21.68 3.51
N SER A 737 30.09 -21.18 2.34
CA SER A 737 29.46 -21.59 1.09
C SER A 737 30.44 -22.35 0.22
N THR A 738 29.96 -23.42 -0.43
CA THR A 738 30.76 -24.10 -1.45
C THR A 738 30.54 -23.51 -2.84
N GLU A 739 29.47 -22.71 -3.05
CA GLU A 739 28.94 -22.09 -4.29
C GLU A 739 28.77 -23.03 -5.51
N SER A 740 29.65 -24.00 -5.66
CA SER A 740 29.67 -25.09 -6.62
C SER A 740 29.04 -26.37 -6.03
N VAL A 741 28.21 -27.03 -6.85
CA VAL A 741 27.48 -28.27 -6.51
C VAL A 741 28.10 -29.48 -7.23
N VAL A 742 28.93 -29.25 -8.24
CA VAL A 742 29.59 -30.29 -9.05
C VAL A 742 31.01 -29.83 -9.43
N PRO A 743 32.05 -30.68 -9.32
CA PRO A 743 33.39 -30.32 -9.77
C PRO A 743 33.40 -29.98 -11.28
N ALA A 744 34.14 -28.91 -11.64
CA ALA A 744 34.19 -28.37 -13.01
C ALA A 744 34.73 -29.35 -14.07
N THR A 745 35.38 -30.44 -13.66
CA THR A 745 35.94 -31.43 -14.59
C THR A 745 35.04 -32.67 -14.65
N PRO A 746 34.19 -32.81 -15.67
CA PRO A 746 33.37 -34.01 -15.84
C PRO A 746 34.24 -35.25 -16.12
N LEU A 747 33.78 -36.42 -15.67
CA LEU A 747 34.30 -37.71 -16.13
C LEU A 747 33.87 -37.92 -17.58
N LEU A 748 34.78 -37.63 -18.51
CA LEU A 748 34.54 -37.76 -19.95
C LEU A 748 34.29 -39.21 -20.33
N VAL A 749 33.35 -39.40 -21.26
CA VAL A 749 32.97 -40.70 -21.83
C VAL A 749 33.08 -40.63 -23.36
N ASN A 750 33.14 -41.80 -24.00
CA ASN A 750 32.98 -41.92 -25.45
C ASN A 750 31.56 -42.42 -25.74
N PRO A 751 30.56 -41.52 -25.86
CA PRO A 751 29.18 -41.93 -26.07
C PRO A 751 29.01 -42.60 -27.44
N GLN A 752 28.02 -43.49 -27.54
CA GLN A 752 27.62 -44.04 -28.83
C GLN A 752 27.07 -42.91 -29.71
N LYS A 753 27.69 -42.73 -30.88
CA LYS A 753 27.30 -41.71 -31.85
C LYS A 753 26.49 -42.33 -32.99
N ARG A 754 25.31 -41.79 -33.27
CA ARG A 754 24.52 -42.09 -34.46
C ARG A 754 24.36 -40.83 -35.30
N GLU A 755 24.94 -40.84 -36.49
CA GLU A 755 24.92 -39.71 -37.42
C GLU A 755 23.76 -39.84 -38.42
N MET A 756 23.02 -38.75 -38.65
CA MET A 756 22.01 -38.62 -39.70
C MET A 756 22.28 -37.36 -40.55
N LYS A 757 21.58 -37.21 -41.68
CA LYS A 757 21.70 -36.00 -42.51
C LYS A 757 21.28 -34.73 -41.75
N ALA A 758 20.15 -34.80 -41.05
CA ALA A 758 19.54 -33.68 -40.35
C ALA A 758 19.94 -33.57 -38.86
N ALA A 759 20.50 -34.64 -38.28
CA ALA A 759 20.71 -34.72 -36.84
C ALA A 759 21.94 -35.59 -36.47
N VAL A 760 22.34 -35.51 -35.21
CA VAL A 760 23.28 -36.44 -34.58
C VAL A 760 22.73 -36.82 -33.21
N THR A 761 22.76 -38.11 -32.87
CA THR A 761 22.37 -38.59 -31.54
C THR A 761 23.61 -39.10 -30.82
N LEU A 762 23.79 -38.65 -29.58
CA LEU A 762 24.78 -39.18 -28.64
C LEU A 762 24.05 -39.95 -27.54
N SER A 763 24.49 -41.17 -27.25
CA SER A 763 23.89 -42.03 -26.23
C SER A 763 24.94 -42.50 -25.22
N GLN A 764 24.62 -42.37 -23.94
CA GLN A 764 25.43 -42.85 -22.82
C GLN A 764 24.49 -43.43 -21.75
N ASP A 765 24.72 -44.69 -21.37
CA ASP A 765 23.91 -45.42 -20.39
C ASP A 765 22.39 -45.32 -20.67
N ASN A 766 21.64 -44.64 -19.81
CA ASN A 766 20.20 -44.48 -19.92
C ASN A 766 19.77 -43.15 -20.56
N MET A 767 20.70 -42.32 -21.05
CA MET A 767 20.41 -41.04 -21.69
C MET A 767 20.79 -41.05 -23.17
N SER A 768 19.89 -40.57 -24.03
CA SER A 768 20.21 -40.21 -25.42
C SER A 768 19.78 -38.80 -25.75
N VAL A 769 20.66 -38.06 -26.43
CA VAL A 769 20.45 -36.65 -26.79
C VAL A 769 20.59 -36.50 -28.30
N THR A 770 19.56 -35.96 -28.95
CA THR A 770 19.55 -35.75 -30.40
C THR A 770 19.64 -34.26 -30.72
N PHE A 771 20.71 -33.89 -31.42
CA PHE A 771 21.02 -32.54 -31.84
C PHE A 771 20.63 -32.32 -33.30
N ASN A 772 19.97 -31.21 -33.58
CA ASN A 772 19.60 -30.79 -34.92
C ASN A 772 20.79 -30.07 -35.59
N LYS A 773 21.20 -30.51 -36.77
CA LYS A 773 22.36 -29.94 -37.47
C LYS A 773 22.08 -28.59 -38.14
N TYR A 774 20.81 -28.25 -38.36
CA TYR A 774 20.41 -26.99 -39.00
C TYR A 774 20.25 -25.87 -37.97
N THR A 775 19.74 -26.18 -36.79
CA THR A 775 19.54 -25.20 -35.72
C THR A 775 20.65 -25.23 -34.68
N GLY A 776 21.37 -26.36 -34.53
CA GLY A 776 22.34 -26.58 -33.47
C GLY A 776 21.73 -26.82 -32.08
N TRP A 777 20.40 -26.90 -31.97
CA TRP A 777 19.66 -27.14 -30.74
C TRP A 777 19.48 -28.62 -30.43
N ILE A 778 18.97 -28.93 -29.23
CA ILE A 778 18.59 -30.28 -28.84
C ILE A 778 17.09 -30.45 -29.05
N ASP A 779 16.70 -31.32 -29.98
CA ASP A 779 15.29 -31.62 -30.30
C ASP A 779 14.73 -32.76 -29.44
N TYR A 780 15.60 -33.68 -28.96
CA TYR A 780 15.19 -34.80 -28.13
C TYR A 780 16.20 -35.09 -27.02
N ILE A 781 15.68 -35.32 -25.82
CA ILE A 781 16.41 -35.92 -24.70
C ILE A 781 15.53 -37.08 -24.22
N ASP A 782 16.04 -38.31 -24.32
CA ASP A 782 15.38 -39.49 -23.80
C ASP A 782 16.14 -40.01 -22.59
N ILE A 783 15.43 -40.25 -21.49
CA ILE A 783 15.97 -40.84 -20.26
C ILE A 783 15.16 -42.10 -19.96
N ASP A 784 15.85 -43.23 -19.75
CA ASP A 784 15.23 -44.56 -19.59
C ASP A 784 14.26 -44.90 -20.75
N GLY A 785 14.56 -44.42 -21.97
CA GLY A 785 13.73 -44.62 -23.15
C GLY A 785 12.43 -43.81 -23.19
N LYS A 786 12.26 -42.82 -22.31
CA LYS A 786 11.12 -41.89 -22.32
C LYS A 786 11.56 -40.48 -22.74
N PRO A 787 10.78 -39.77 -23.58
CA PRO A 787 11.10 -38.40 -23.98
C PRO A 787 10.88 -37.44 -22.81
N LEU A 788 11.88 -36.61 -22.53
CA LEU A 788 11.82 -35.54 -21.52
C LEU A 788 11.16 -34.27 -22.07
N LEU A 789 11.36 -33.97 -23.36
CA LEU A 789 10.82 -32.77 -24.01
C LEU A 789 9.41 -33.04 -24.54
N LYS A 790 8.56 -32.01 -24.50
CA LYS A 790 7.30 -31.99 -25.23
C LYS A 790 7.58 -32.15 -26.73
N TYR A 791 6.86 -33.06 -27.38
CA TYR A 791 7.00 -33.30 -28.82
C TYR A 791 6.86 -31.99 -29.62
N GLY A 792 7.79 -31.78 -30.57
CA GLY A 792 7.84 -30.59 -31.42
C GLY A 792 8.49 -29.36 -30.77
N THR A 793 9.16 -29.51 -29.64
CA THR A 793 9.92 -28.43 -28.97
C THR A 793 11.41 -28.79 -28.88
N SER A 794 12.25 -27.80 -28.61
CA SER A 794 13.72 -27.98 -28.47
C SER A 794 14.20 -27.28 -27.20
N LEU A 795 15.30 -27.76 -26.60
CA LEU A 795 16.07 -26.99 -25.61
C LEU A 795 16.83 -25.89 -26.37
N LYS A 796 16.48 -24.63 -26.14
CA LYS A 796 16.96 -23.49 -26.92
C LYS A 796 17.32 -22.28 -26.04
N PRO A 797 18.19 -21.36 -26.51
CA PRO A 797 18.43 -20.08 -25.86
C PRO A 797 17.15 -19.22 -25.75
N ASN A 798 17.07 -18.44 -24.69
CA ASN A 798 16.03 -17.46 -24.39
C ASN A 798 16.67 -16.19 -23.79
N PHE A 799 16.56 -15.08 -24.51
CA PHE A 799 17.14 -13.79 -24.10
C PHE A 799 16.09 -12.78 -23.61
N TRP A 800 14.84 -13.23 -23.43
CA TRP A 800 13.69 -12.36 -23.14
C TRP A 800 12.97 -12.75 -21.85
N ARG A 801 12.38 -11.74 -21.21
CA ARG A 801 11.42 -11.87 -20.11
C ARG A 801 10.18 -11.05 -20.44
N ALA A 802 9.03 -11.45 -19.91
CA ALA A 802 7.82 -10.65 -20.05
C ALA A 802 8.00 -9.32 -19.28
N PRO A 803 7.86 -8.15 -19.92
CA PRO A 803 8.19 -6.89 -19.24
C PRO A 803 7.35 -6.68 -17.97
N THR A 804 8.03 -6.32 -16.88
CA THR A 804 7.37 -5.81 -15.66
C THR A 804 6.84 -4.40 -15.87
N ASP A 805 6.07 -3.87 -14.91
CA ASP A 805 5.64 -2.46 -14.98
C ASP A 805 6.84 -1.49 -14.98
N ASN A 806 7.86 -1.75 -14.16
CA ASN A 806 9.11 -0.97 -14.16
C ASN A 806 9.84 -1.06 -15.51
N ASP A 807 9.88 -2.25 -16.12
CA ASP A 807 10.45 -2.43 -17.46
C ASP A 807 9.71 -1.54 -18.47
N TYR A 808 8.38 -1.55 -18.46
CA TYR A 808 7.57 -0.69 -19.34
C TYR A 808 7.81 0.80 -19.09
N GLY A 809 7.86 1.23 -17.82
CA GLY A 809 8.19 2.59 -17.42
C GLY A 809 9.55 3.07 -17.90
N ALA A 810 10.54 2.18 -17.93
CA ALA A 810 11.89 2.45 -18.41
C ALA A 810 12.05 2.31 -19.95
N GLY A 811 11.00 1.93 -20.68
CA GLY A 811 11.03 1.72 -22.13
C GLY A 811 11.77 0.44 -22.57
N PHE A 812 11.89 -0.54 -21.67
CA PHE A 812 12.57 -1.83 -21.88
C PHE A 812 12.16 -2.57 -23.14
N GLN A 813 10.85 -2.71 -23.36
CA GLN A 813 10.25 -3.48 -24.46
C GLN A 813 10.66 -2.94 -25.83
N ARG A 814 10.93 -1.63 -25.91
CA ARG A 814 11.39 -0.97 -27.14
C ARG A 814 12.91 -1.02 -27.25
N ARG A 815 13.61 -0.70 -26.16
CA ARG A 815 15.07 -0.65 -26.13
C ARG A 815 15.71 -2.00 -26.42
N PHE A 816 15.13 -3.08 -25.92
CA PHE A 816 15.64 -4.43 -26.06
C PHE A 816 14.88 -5.29 -27.07
N ALA A 817 14.04 -4.69 -27.94
CA ALA A 817 13.23 -5.43 -28.90
C ALA A 817 14.04 -6.44 -29.75
N ALA A 818 15.29 -6.12 -30.10
CA ALA A 818 16.19 -7.00 -30.83
C ALA A 818 16.57 -8.30 -30.08
N TRP A 819 16.45 -8.32 -28.75
CA TRP A 819 16.70 -9.48 -27.89
C TRP A 819 15.49 -10.40 -27.74
N LYS A 820 14.28 -9.98 -28.13
CA LYS A 820 13.08 -10.81 -27.98
C LYS A 820 13.16 -12.10 -28.80
N GLU A 821 13.50 -11.96 -30.08
CA GLU A 821 13.71 -13.09 -31.01
C GLU A 821 14.87 -12.78 -31.97
N PRO A 822 16.12 -12.73 -31.49
CA PRO A 822 17.26 -12.42 -32.35
C PRO A 822 17.49 -13.53 -33.38
N ALA A 823 17.76 -13.14 -34.63
CA ALA A 823 18.22 -14.08 -35.64
C ALA A 823 19.57 -14.69 -35.20
N MET A 824 19.62 -16.03 -35.11
CA MET A 824 20.82 -16.80 -34.75
C MET A 824 21.33 -17.56 -35.96
N ASN A 825 22.33 -17.01 -36.64
CA ASN A 825 22.89 -17.61 -37.86
C ASN A 825 23.96 -18.63 -37.52
N LEU A 826 23.63 -19.93 -37.56
CA LEU A 826 24.58 -21.01 -37.30
C LEU A 826 25.72 -21.00 -38.33
N LYS A 827 26.96 -20.84 -37.86
CA LYS A 827 28.18 -20.81 -38.70
C LYS A 827 29.01 -22.08 -38.60
N GLU A 828 28.99 -22.70 -37.43
CA GLU A 828 29.79 -23.89 -37.15
C GLU A 828 28.95 -24.86 -36.32
N PHE A 829 28.93 -26.13 -36.72
CA PHE A 829 28.38 -27.24 -35.95
C PHE A 829 29.41 -28.37 -35.95
N LYS A 830 30.02 -28.64 -34.80
CA LYS A 830 31.12 -29.60 -34.65
C LYS A 830 30.80 -30.64 -33.60
N VAL A 831 31.11 -31.91 -33.89
CA VAL A 831 30.94 -33.04 -32.98
C VAL A 831 32.27 -33.78 -32.83
N GLU A 832 32.84 -33.76 -31.62
CA GLU A 832 34.13 -34.40 -31.33
C GLU A 832 34.18 -34.91 -29.87
N ALA A 833 34.67 -36.13 -29.64
CA ALA A 833 34.87 -36.69 -28.29
C ALA A 833 33.67 -36.51 -27.32
N GLY A 834 32.45 -36.78 -27.79
CA GLY A 834 31.22 -36.62 -26.98
C GLY A 834 30.78 -35.18 -26.73
N LYS A 835 31.48 -34.20 -27.31
CA LYS A 835 31.15 -32.77 -27.28
C LYS A 835 30.49 -32.34 -28.58
N VAL A 836 29.43 -31.54 -28.47
CA VAL A 836 28.82 -30.79 -29.58
C VAL A 836 29.08 -29.30 -29.34
N THR A 837 29.60 -28.60 -30.35
CA THR A 837 29.79 -27.14 -30.31
C THR A 837 29.04 -26.51 -31.48
N ALA A 838 28.19 -25.53 -31.18
CA ALA A 838 27.47 -24.74 -32.18
C ALA A 838 27.79 -23.25 -31.99
N LYS A 839 28.21 -22.57 -33.05
CA LYS A 839 28.53 -21.13 -33.03
C LYS A 839 27.60 -20.35 -33.93
N TYR A 840 27.07 -19.24 -33.42
CA TYR A 840 26.09 -18.42 -34.12
C TYR A 840 26.56 -16.97 -34.18
N GLU A 841 26.28 -16.30 -35.30
CA GLU A 841 26.30 -14.84 -35.38
C GLU A 841 24.89 -14.30 -35.09
N MET A 842 24.80 -13.27 -34.24
CA MET A 842 23.56 -12.58 -33.89
C MET A 842 23.66 -11.10 -34.27
N PRO A 843 23.50 -10.76 -35.57
CA PRO A 843 23.85 -9.43 -36.09
C PRO A 843 23.01 -8.30 -35.49
N ALA A 844 21.74 -8.54 -35.20
CA ALA A 844 20.84 -7.51 -34.66
C ALA A 844 21.24 -7.02 -33.25
N VAL A 845 21.88 -7.89 -32.47
CA VAL A 845 22.36 -7.59 -31.10
C VAL A 845 23.88 -7.54 -31.01
N LYS A 846 24.58 -7.65 -32.16
CA LYS A 846 26.05 -7.57 -32.29
C LYS A 846 26.79 -8.51 -31.32
N CYS A 847 26.33 -9.76 -31.26
CA CYS A 847 26.92 -10.79 -30.42
C CYS A 847 27.22 -12.05 -31.23
N GLN A 848 28.22 -12.80 -30.77
CA GLN A 848 28.40 -14.20 -31.12
C GLN A 848 27.88 -15.06 -29.97
N LEU A 849 27.08 -16.08 -30.28
CA LEU A 849 26.64 -17.09 -29.32
C LEU A 849 27.43 -18.38 -29.53
N ILE A 850 27.93 -18.96 -28.46
CA ILE A 850 28.58 -20.26 -28.45
C ILE A 850 27.81 -21.19 -27.51
N MET A 851 27.25 -22.24 -28.10
CA MET A 851 26.65 -23.36 -27.37
C MET A 851 27.63 -24.52 -27.31
N THR A 852 27.87 -25.03 -26.11
CA THR A 852 28.65 -26.25 -25.89
C THR A 852 27.81 -27.26 -25.11
N TYR A 853 27.75 -28.48 -25.62
CA TYR A 853 27.09 -29.61 -24.98
C TYR A 853 28.10 -30.74 -24.80
N GLN A 854 28.34 -31.18 -23.58
CA GLN A 854 29.30 -32.26 -23.28
C GLN A 854 28.57 -33.42 -22.61
N MET A 855 28.48 -34.55 -23.32
CA MET A 855 28.04 -35.81 -22.71
C MET A 855 29.14 -36.34 -21.79
N ASN A 856 28.77 -36.73 -20.58
CA ASN A 856 29.66 -37.30 -19.57
C ASN A 856 28.97 -38.49 -18.86
N ALA A 857 29.66 -39.12 -17.91
CA ALA A 857 29.13 -40.30 -17.20
C ALA A 857 27.86 -40.02 -16.36
N GLU A 858 27.59 -38.77 -16.00
CA GLU A 858 26.48 -38.36 -15.13
C GLU A 858 25.32 -37.70 -15.90
N GLY A 859 25.51 -37.39 -17.19
CA GLY A 859 24.49 -36.75 -18.03
C GLY A 859 25.09 -35.79 -19.06
N LEU A 860 24.43 -34.65 -19.26
CA LEU A 860 24.78 -33.64 -20.27
C LEU A 860 25.09 -32.29 -19.63
N ASP A 861 26.33 -31.83 -19.76
CA ASP A 861 26.70 -30.45 -19.41
C ASP A 861 26.31 -29.52 -20.57
N VAL A 862 25.60 -28.45 -20.24
CA VAL A 862 25.16 -27.40 -21.16
C VAL A 862 25.88 -26.11 -20.80
N THR A 863 26.46 -25.46 -21.79
CA THR A 863 27.11 -24.15 -21.65
C THR A 863 26.63 -23.19 -22.73
N GLU A 864 26.12 -22.04 -22.30
CA GLU A 864 25.71 -20.92 -23.15
C GLU A 864 26.64 -19.73 -22.87
N GLN A 865 27.32 -19.24 -23.91
CA GLN A 865 28.24 -18.11 -23.80
C GLN A 865 27.96 -17.08 -24.90
N LEU A 866 27.74 -15.83 -24.49
CA LEU A 866 27.69 -14.68 -25.38
C LEU A 866 29.05 -13.97 -25.42
N ILE A 867 29.49 -13.62 -26.62
CA ILE A 867 30.67 -12.79 -26.87
C ILE A 867 30.18 -11.55 -27.62
N PRO A 868 30.03 -10.39 -26.95
CA PRO A 868 29.57 -9.18 -27.61
C PRO A 868 30.70 -8.45 -28.33
N GLU A 869 30.36 -7.69 -29.38
CA GLU A 869 31.28 -6.72 -29.99
C GLU A 869 31.62 -5.56 -29.02
N ASP A 870 30.64 -5.15 -28.21
CA ASP A 870 30.78 -4.13 -27.14
C ASP A 870 30.51 -4.76 -25.77
N GLN A 871 31.49 -4.70 -24.87
CA GLN A 871 31.39 -5.24 -23.51
C GLN A 871 30.36 -4.51 -22.63
N ASN A 872 29.82 -3.37 -23.07
CA ASN A 872 28.73 -2.66 -22.37
C ASN A 872 27.34 -2.97 -22.92
N GLN A 873 27.23 -3.87 -23.91
CA GLN A 873 25.94 -4.28 -24.47
C GLN A 873 25.08 -4.92 -23.36
N LEU A 874 23.93 -4.31 -23.07
CA LEU A 874 22.99 -4.82 -22.07
C LEU A 874 22.01 -5.82 -22.69
N LEU A 875 21.52 -6.75 -21.87
CA LEU A 875 20.47 -7.70 -22.24
C LEU A 875 19.51 -7.97 -21.07
N PRO A 876 18.26 -8.33 -21.36
CA PRO A 876 17.30 -8.67 -20.30
C PRO A 876 17.65 -9.94 -19.52
N ARG A 877 18.05 -10.97 -20.25
CA ARG A 877 18.20 -12.35 -19.80
C ARG A 877 19.20 -13.08 -20.67
N ILE A 878 19.91 -14.04 -20.09
CA ILE A 878 20.63 -15.11 -20.78
C ILE A 878 20.23 -16.42 -20.11
N ALA A 879 19.49 -17.27 -20.82
CA ALA A 879 18.95 -18.50 -20.26
C ALA A 879 18.70 -19.56 -21.32
N MET A 880 18.65 -20.81 -20.89
CA MET A 880 18.15 -21.92 -21.68
C MET A 880 16.70 -22.24 -21.29
N GLN A 881 15.84 -22.47 -22.27
CA GLN A 881 14.43 -22.83 -22.09
C GLN A 881 14.17 -24.27 -22.52
N ILE A 882 13.48 -25.03 -21.67
CA ILE A 882 13.00 -26.39 -21.94
C ILE A 882 11.49 -26.46 -21.72
N THR A 883 10.78 -27.19 -22.59
CA THR A 883 9.35 -27.45 -22.46
C THR A 883 9.14 -28.93 -22.13
N LEU A 884 8.62 -29.20 -20.93
CA LEU A 884 8.28 -30.55 -20.47
C LEU A 884 6.82 -30.85 -20.85
N PRO A 885 6.46 -32.10 -21.19
CA PRO A 885 5.09 -32.46 -21.56
C PRO A 885 4.14 -32.36 -20.35
N LYS A 886 2.84 -32.58 -20.61
CA LYS A 886 1.81 -32.60 -19.57
C LYS A 886 2.17 -33.55 -18.43
N GLY A 887 1.96 -33.10 -17.19
CA GLY A 887 2.05 -33.93 -15.98
C GLY A 887 3.33 -33.76 -15.17
N TYR A 888 4.28 -32.94 -15.63
CA TYR A 888 5.46 -32.55 -14.87
C TYR A 888 5.12 -31.37 -13.95
N GLU A 889 4.76 -31.68 -12.71
CA GLU A 889 4.14 -30.75 -11.75
C GLU A 889 4.97 -30.56 -10.48
N ASP A 890 5.56 -31.64 -9.95
CA ASP A 890 6.19 -31.62 -8.63
C ASP A 890 7.59 -31.03 -8.71
N ILE A 891 7.82 -29.91 -8.01
CA ILE A 891 9.10 -29.21 -7.92
C ILE A 891 9.77 -29.53 -6.59
N GLU A 892 11.06 -29.83 -6.64
CA GLU A 892 11.95 -29.84 -5.48
C GLU A 892 13.27 -29.15 -5.85
N TYR A 893 13.77 -28.22 -5.03
CA TYR A 893 15.01 -27.51 -5.35
C TYR A 893 15.79 -27.05 -4.13
N TYR A 894 17.10 -26.88 -4.28
CA TYR A 894 17.96 -26.19 -3.30
C TYR A 894 18.36 -24.82 -3.85
N GLY A 895 17.80 -23.77 -3.26
CA GLY A 895 17.97 -22.37 -3.69
C GLY A 895 17.23 -21.41 -2.77
N ARG A 896 17.03 -20.16 -3.18
CA ARG A 896 16.24 -19.21 -2.38
C ARG A 896 14.73 -19.42 -2.55
N GLY A 897 13.98 -19.31 -1.47
CA GLY A 897 12.54 -19.50 -1.49
C GLY A 897 11.84 -19.32 -0.13
N PRO A 898 10.56 -19.76 -0.03
CA PRO A 898 9.77 -20.40 -1.09
C PRO A 898 9.17 -19.41 -2.10
N GLY A 899 9.22 -18.10 -1.85
CA GLY A 899 8.68 -17.06 -2.73
C GLY A 899 9.50 -16.87 -4.01
N GLU A 900 8.96 -16.14 -4.99
CA GLU A 900 9.74 -15.68 -6.13
C GLU A 900 10.68 -14.52 -5.73
N ASN A 901 11.90 -14.54 -6.27
CA ASN A 901 12.97 -13.61 -5.90
C ASN A 901 13.89 -13.32 -7.09
N TYR A 902 14.60 -12.20 -7.04
CA TYR A 902 15.45 -11.67 -8.12
C TYR A 902 16.75 -11.11 -7.54
N ILE A 903 17.76 -10.87 -8.39
CA ILE A 903 19.12 -10.51 -7.94
C ILE A 903 19.21 -9.25 -7.08
N ASP A 904 18.22 -8.36 -7.18
CA ASP A 904 18.09 -7.14 -6.40
C ASP A 904 16.95 -7.18 -5.37
N ARG A 905 16.28 -8.32 -5.22
CA ARG A 905 15.19 -8.60 -4.26
C ARG A 905 15.17 -10.08 -3.88
N ASN A 906 16.07 -10.50 -2.98
CA ASN A 906 16.17 -11.90 -2.56
C ASN A 906 16.65 -12.11 -1.11
N ASP A 907 16.81 -11.06 -0.32
CA ASP A 907 17.32 -11.20 1.04
C ASP A 907 16.26 -11.75 2.00
N GLY A 908 14.98 -11.47 1.75
CA GLY A 908 13.84 -12.03 2.50
C GLY A 908 13.58 -13.52 2.21
N ASP A 909 14.04 -14.04 1.08
CA ASP A 909 13.89 -15.43 0.66
C ASP A 909 15.14 -16.24 1.00
N LEU A 910 15.00 -17.17 1.94
CA LEU A 910 16.14 -17.87 2.54
C LEU A 910 16.62 -19.00 1.64
N LEU A 911 17.92 -19.32 1.69
CA LEU A 911 18.46 -20.51 1.04
C LEU A 911 18.00 -21.78 1.79
N GLY A 912 17.48 -22.76 1.07
CA GLY A 912 16.98 -24.01 1.64
C GLY A 912 16.45 -24.97 0.59
N ILE A 913 16.03 -26.17 1.03
CA ILE A 913 15.36 -27.15 0.17
C ILE A 913 13.84 -26.90 0.25
N TYR A 914 13.24 -26.62 -0.90
CA TYR A 914 11.80 -26.33 -1.01
C TYR A 914 11.11 -27.36 -1.90
N LYS A 915 9.85 -27.65 -1.56
CA LYS A 915 8.94 -28.53 -2.32
C LYS A 915 7.68 -27.76 -2.63
N GLN A 916 7.34 -27.67 -3.91
CA GLN A 916 6.21 -26.91 -4.44
C GLN A 916 5.70 -27.60 -5.71
N THR A 917 4.65 -27.05 -6.31
CA THR A 917 4.16 -27.42 -7.63
C THR A 917 4.44 -26.32 -8.66
N VAL A 918 4.43 -26.66 -9.95
CA VAL A 918 4.51 -25.68 -11.06
C VAL A 918 3.35 -24.68 -10.97
N THR A 919 2.16 -25.14 -10.62
CA THR A 919 0.97 -24.30 -10.43
C THR A 919 1.20 -23.23 -9.34
N GLU A 920 1.88 -23.57 -8.24
CA GLU A 920 2.21 -22.63 -7.16
C GLU A 920 3.30 -21.62 -7.52
N GLN A 921 4.04 -21.80 -8.63
CA GLN A 921 5.14 -20.89 -8.99
C GLN A 921 4.65 -19.58 -9.62
N TYR A 922 3.49 -19.59 -10.28
CA TYR A 922 2.95 -18.38 -10.89
C TYR A 922 2.29 -17.50 -9.83
N PHE A 923 2.76 -16.26 -9.69
CA PHE A 923 2.07 -15.27 -8.87
C PHE A 923 1.16 -14.40 -9.74
N GLY A 924 -0.14 -14.39 -9.39
CA GLY A 924 -1.16 -13.60 -10.07
C GLY A 924 -1.12 -12.12 -9.69
N TYR A 925 -0.15 -11.35 -10.21
CA TYR A 925 -0.19 -9.89 -10.20
C TYR A 925 -1.45 -9.37 -10.91
N VAL A 926 -1.96 -8.17 -10.60
CA VAL A 926 -3.19 -7.66 -11.25
C VAL A 926 -3.03 -7.67 -12.79
N ARG A 927 -1.93 -7.09 -13.28
CA ARG A 927 -1.49 -7.23 -14.68
C ARG A 927 -0.49 -8.40 -14.80
N PRO A 928 -0.69 -9.34 -15.74
CA PRO A 928 0.30 -10.39 -16.03
C PRO A 928 1.68 -9.85 -16.39
N GLN A 929 2.73 -10.46 -15.87
CA GLN A 929 4.13 -10.09 -16.12
C GLN A 929 5.09 -11.22 -15.74
N GLU A 930 6.41 -11.02 -15.90
CA GLU A 930 7.44 -11.98 -15.42
C GLU A 930 7.21 -12.39 -13.95
N SER A 931 7.27 -13.69 -13.69
CA SER A 931 6.97 -14.29 -12.38
C SER A 931 7.66 -15.64 -12.19
N GLY A 932 7.78 -16.08 -10.93
CA GLY A 932 8.18 -17.44 -10.56
C GLY A 932 9.69 -17.69 -10.52
N ASN A 933 10.52 -16.66 -10.67
CA ASN A 933 11.97 -16.78 -10.64
C ASN A 933 12.49 -17.17 -9.25
N LYS A 934 13.50 -18.04 -9.21
CA LYS A 934 14.27 -18.40 -8.01
C LYS A 934 15.75 -18.13 -8.26
N THR A 935 16.40 -17.40 -7.36
CA THR A 935 17.84 -17.14 -7.42
C THR A 935 18.64 -18.11 -6.57
N ASP A 936 19.95 -18.10 -6.81
CA ASP A 936 20.95 -18.95 -6.18
C ASP A 936 20.55 -20.44 -6.18
N VAL A 937 20.05 -20.96 -7.30
CA VAL A 937 19.65 -22.37 -7.41
C VAL A 937 20.87 -23.24 -7.68
N ARG A 938 21.05 -24.23 -6.81
CA ARG A 938 22.14 -25.21 -6.81
C ARG A 938 21.75 -26.48 -7.56
N TRP A 939 20.53 -26.94 -7.30
CA TRP A 939 19.89 -28.01 -8.06
C TRP A 939 18.38 -27.81 -8.07
N PHE A 940 17.73 -28.29 -9.12
CA PHE A 940 16.29 -28.15 -9.36
C PHE A 940 15.74 -29.41 -10.02
N ASP A 941 14.61 -29.91 -9.54
CA ASP A 941 14.00 -31.18 -9.91
C ASP A 941 12.52 -30.94 -10.23
N VAL A 942 12.07 -31.18 -11.46
CA VAL A 942 10.65 -31.15 -11.86
C VAL A 942 10.22 -32.53 -12.29
N LYS A 943 9.24 -33.12 -11.60
CA LYS A 943 8.87 -34.52 -11.74
C LYS A 943 7.43 -34.71 -12.20
N ASP A 944 7.22 -35.82 -12.87
CA ASP A 944 5.90 -36.39 -13.07
C ASP A 944 5.44 -37.21 -11.86
N ASN A 945 4.19 -37.68 -11.90
CA ASN A 945 3.59 -38.52 -10.85
C ASN A 945 4.32 -39.85 -10.60
N SER A 946 5.26 -40.26 -11.46
CA SER A 946 6.10 -41.44 -11.27
C SER A 946 7.43 -41.12 -10.57
N GLY A 947 7.66 -39.86 -10.21
CA GLY A 947 8.88 -39.38 -9.59
C GLY A 947 10.05 -39.24 -10.56
N LYS A 948 9.80 -39.28 -11.87
CA LYS A 948 10.80 -39.11 -12.92
C LYS A 948 10.68 -37.73 -13.55
N GLY A 949 11.80 -37.11 -13.89
CA GLY A 949 11.81 -35.65 -14.05
C GLY A 949 12.98 -35.09 -14.84
N LEU A 950 12.94 -33.76 -14.99
CA LEU A 950 14.10 -32.95 -15.30
C LEU A 950 14.84 -32.67 -13.99
N PHE A 951 16.02 -33.25 -13.81
CA PHE A 951 16.91 -32.92 -12.70
C PHE A 951 18.15 -32.17 -13.22
N ILE A 952 18.36 -30.96 -12.72
CA ILE A 952 19.48 -30.11 -13.09
C ILE A 952 20.36 -29.78 -11.88
N LYS A 953 21.67 -29.66 -12.12
CA LYS A 953 22.66 -29.13 -11.17
C LYS A 953 23.40 -27.96 -11.79
N SER A 954 23.62 -26.90 -11.03
CA SER A 954 24.46 -25.79 -11.48
C SER A 954 25.94 -26.22 -11.52
N ILE A 955 26.72 -25.64 -12.43
CA ILE A 955 28.16 -25.92 -12.58
C ILE A 955 28.92 -24.63 -12.30
N GLU A 956 29.95 -24.70 -11.45
CA GLU A 956 30.79 -23.57 -10.98
C GLU A 956 30.04 -22.54 -10.11
N GLU A 957 28.96 -21.94 -10.63
CA GLU A 957 28.14 -20.94 -9.94
C GLU A 957 26.67 -21.38 -9.85
N PRO A 958 25.90 -20.90 -8.85
CA PRO A 958 24.44 -21.04 -8.85
C PRO A 958 23.79 -20.36 -10.07
N VAL A 959 22.62 -20.85 -10.47
CA VAL A 959 21.80 -20.29 -11.56
C VAL A 959 20.47 -19.76 -11.05
N GLU A 960 19.74 -19.04 -11.87
CA GLU A 960 18.33 -18.72 -11.66
C GLU A 960 17.44 -19.71 -12.42
N VAL A 961 16.30 -20.09 -11.84
CA VAL A 961 15.36 -21.04 -12.44
C VAL A 961 13.91 -20.56 -12.26
N SER A 962 13.09 -20.69 -13.29
CA SER A 962 11.62 -20.58 -13.20
C SER A 962 10.96 -21.77 -13.90
N ALA A 963 9.81 -22.22 -13.39
CA ALA A 963 8.99 -23.28 -13.99
C ALA A 963 7.51 -22.88 -13.95
N LEU A 964 6.87 -22.71 -15.11
CA LEU A 964 5.50 -22.19 -15.21
C LEU A 964 4.64 -22.99 -16.20
N HIS A 965 3.32 -22.93 -16.02
CA HIS A 965 2.33 -23.29 -17.05
C HIS A 965 2.03 -22.15 -18.03
N TYR A 966 2.98 -21.23 -18.21
CA TYR A 966 2.85 -20.09 -19.08
C TYR A 966 4.12 -19.93 -19.90
N GLU A 967 3.96 -19.61 -21.18
CA GLU A 967 5.07 -19.14 -22.00
C GLU A 967 5.32 -17.65 -21.72
N VAL A 968 6.52 -17.16 -22.03
CA VAL A 968 6.83 -15.71 -21.90
C VAL A 968 5.82 -14.87 -22.68
N ALA A 969 5.36 -15.35 -23.84
CA ALA A 969 4.37 -14.66 -24.66
C ALA A 969 2.96 -14.59 -24.03
N ASP A 970 2.63 -15.48 -23.09
CA ASP A 970 1.35 -15.44 -22.37
C ASP A 970 1.29 -14.30 -21.35
N LEU A 971 2.46 -13.78 -20.94
CA LEU A 971 2.62 -12.75 -19.90
C LEU A 971 3.12 -11.42 -20.48
N ASP A 972 3.47 -11.37 -21.77
CA ASP A 972 4.05 -10.21 -22.45
C ASP A 972 2.95 -9.41 -23.16
N GLY A 973 2.65 -8.21 -22.64
CA GLY A 973 1.65 -7.30 -23.21
C GLY A 973 2.04 -6.65 -24.54
N GLY A 974 3.22 -6.96 -25.08
CA GLY A 974 3.71 -6.45 -26.37
C GLY A 974 4.37 -5.07 -26.26
N PRO A 975 4.57 -4.38 -27.41
CA PRO A 975 5.29 -3.10 -27.46
C PRO A 975 4.54 -1.92 -26.81
N GLN A 976 3.21 -2.05 -26.67
CA GLN A 976 2.31 -1.12 -26.01
C GLN A 976 1.58 -1.89 -24.91
N LYS A 977 1.92 -1.63 -23.65
CA LYS A 977 1.46 -2.39 -22.47
C LYS A 977 -0.06 -2.42 -22.33
N GLU A 978 -0.70 -1.36 -22.81
CA GLU A 978 -2.09 -1.01 -22.63
C GLU A 978 -2.95 -1.47 -23.81
N ALA A 979 -2.34 -1.96 -24.91
CA ALA A 979 -3.10 -2.30 -26.11
C ALA A 979 -4.07 -3.47 -25.91
N GLN A 980 -3.85 -4.32 -24.91
CA GLN A 980 -4.64 -5.52 -24.66
C GLN A 980 -5.42 -5.51 -23.35
N HIS A 981 -5.12 -4.60 -22.41
CA HIS A 981 -5.70 -4.60 -21.05
C HIS A 981 -5.71 -6.00 -20.45
N MET A 982 -4.53 -6.56 -20.19
CA MET A 982 -4.39 -7.94 -19.70
C MET A 982 -4.67 -8.04 -18.20
N HIS A 983 -5.37 -9.10 -17.80
CA HIS A 983 -5.69 -9.41 -16.40
C HIS A 983 -5.31 -10.85 -16.07
N SER A 984 -4.71 -11.09 -14.90
CA SER A 984 -4.28 -12.46 -14.52
C SER A 984 -5.43 -13.44 -14.33
N GLY A 985 -6.64 -12.94 -14.01
CA GLY A 985 -7.86 -13.74 -14.01
C GLY A 985 -8.22 -14.31 -15.39
N ASP A 986 -7.83 -13.64 -16.47
CA ASP A 986 -8.22 -14.01 -17.84
C ASP A 986 -7.26 -15.02 -18.50
N LEU A 987 -6.07 -15.22 -17.92
CA LEU A 987 -5.06 -16.14 -18.44
C LEU A 987 -5.54 -17.60 -18.44
N LYS A 988 -5.07 -18.35 -19.44
CA LYS A 988 -5.33 -19.79 -19.55
C LYS A 988 -4.02 -20.57 -19.36
N PRO A 989 -3.87 -21.34 -18.28
CA PRO A 989 -2.71 -22.20 -18.10
C PRO A 989 -2.51 -23.14 -19.29
N ARG A 990 -1.27 -23.29 -19.73
CA ARG A 990 -0.86 -24.30 -20.70
C ARG A 990 -0.93 -25.68 -20.06
N ASN A 991 -1.18 -26.71 -20.86
CA ASN A 991 -1.20 -28.10 -20.39
C ASN A 991 0.21 -28.74 -20.35
N TYR A 992 1.27 -27.92 -20.27
CA TYR A 992 2.68 -28.31 -20.24
C TYR A 992 3.48 -27.35 -19.36
N THR A 993 4.71 -27.71 -19.04
CA THR A 993 5.57 -26.92 -18.14
C THR A 993 6.74 -26.32 -18.93
N VAL A 994 6.96 -25.02 -18.76
CA VAL A 994 8.09 -24.28 -19.36
C VAL A 994 9.08 -23.97 -18.25
N VAL A 995 10.33 -24.43 -18.40
CA VAL A 995 11.41 -24.18 -17.44
C VAL A 995 12.47 -23.30 -18.10
N ASN A 996 12.87 -22.21 -17.45
CA ASN A 996 13.98 -21.36 -17.86
C ASN A 996 15.13 -21.49 -16.85
N ILE A 997 16.37 -21.61 -17.33
CA ILE A 997 17.58 -21.83 -16.51
C ILE A 997 18.65 -20.83 -16.97
N GLY A 998 19.05 -19.88 -16.13
CA GLY A 998 20.02 -18.86 -16.54
C GLY A 998 20.15 -17.70 -15.57
N TYR A 999 20.26 -16.48 -16.10
CA TYR A 999 20.40 -15.24 -15.34
C TYR A 999 19.56 -14.12 -15.97
N GLN A 1000 19.10 -13.17 -15.16
CA GLN A 1000 18.40 -11.97 -15.64
C GLN A 1000 18.80 -10.71 -14.87
N MET A 1001 18.56 -9.55 -15.48
CA MET A 1001 18.75 -8.27 -14.79
C MET A 1001 17.72 -8.06 -13.66
N GLY A 1002 18.01 -7.13 -12.75
CA GLY A 1002 17.14 -6.79 -11.62
C GLY A 1002 15.78 -6.20 -12.01
N LEU A 1003 14.95 -5.96 -11.00
CA LEU A 1003 13.62 -5.37 -11.14
C LEU A 1003 13.60 -3.84 -10.96
N GLY A 1004 14.47 -3.31 -10.08
CA GLY A 1004 14.39 -1.92 -9.64
C GLY A 1004 13.16 -1.61 -8.77
N CYS A 1005 13.15 -0.42 -8.17
CA CYS A 1005 12.00 0.12 -7.41
C CYS A 1005 12.03 1.64 -7.22
N ILE A 1006 12.95 2.39 -7.83
CA ILE A 1006 13.05 3.84 -7.58
C ILE A 1006 11.74 4.52 -8.01
N ASP A 1007 11.29 4.25 -9.23
CA ASP A 1007 10.02 4.66 -9.82
C ASP A 1007 9.63 3.66 -10.92
N SER A 1008 8.44 3.85 -11.51
CA SER A 1008 7.94 3.03 -12.63
C SER A 1008 7.67 3.85 -13.90
N TRP A 1009 8.42 4.94 -14.10
CA TRP A 1009 8.26 5.86 -15.24
C TRP A 1009 9.58 6.36 -15.83
N GLY A 1010 10.70 5.70 -15.49
CA GLY A 1010 11.96 5.93 -16.18
C GLY A 1010 13.19 5.30 -15.53
N ALA A 1011 13.13 4.96 -14.24
CA ALA A 1011 14.25 4.37 -13.54
C ALA A 1011 14.56 2.95 -14.01
N TRP A 1012 15.84 2.68 -14.18
CA TRP A 1012 16.38 1.35 -14.35
C TRP A 1012 16.79 0.75 -13.00
N PRO A 1013 16.93 -0.60 -12.90
CA PRO A 1013 17.66 -1.20 -11.80
C PRO A 1013 19.03 -0.51 -11.61
N LEU A 1014 19.51 -0.45 -10.36
CA LEU A 1014 20.82 0.15 -10.10
C LEU A 1014 21.91 -0.53 -10.94
N PRO A 1015 22.96 0.18 -11.40
CA PRO A 1015 23.93 -0.36 -12.36
C PRO A 1015 24.53 -1.73 -12.02
N LYS A 1016 24.70 -2.04 -10.72
CA LYS A 1016 25.21 -3.33 -10.22
C LYS A 1016 24.25 -4.51 -10.38
N TYR A 1017 22.99 -4.25 -10.71
CA TYR A 1017 21.95 -5.25 -10.97
C TYR A 1017 21.55 -5.28 -12.45
N MET A 1018 22.25 -4.53 -13.31
CA MET A 1018 22.09 -4.64 -14.75
C MET A 1018 22.92 -5.81 -15.28
N LEU A 1019 22.44 -6.48 -16.31
CA LEU A 1019 23.14 -7.59 -16.94
C LEU A 1019 23.78 -7.14 -18.26
N LYS A 1020 25.10 -7.31 -18.42
CA LYS A 1020 25.79 -7.10 -19.69
C LYS A 1020 26.07 -8.42 -20.39
N ALA A 1021 26.12 -8.38 -21.71
CA ALA A 1021 26.52 -9.51 -22.52
C ALA A 1021 27.98 -9.87 -22.19
N GLY A 1022 28.25 -11.15 -21.95
CA GLY A 1022 29.58 -11.64 -21.58
C GLY A 1022 29.90 -11.62 -20.08
N ASP A 1023 29.12 -10.93 -19.24
CA ASP A 1023 29.34 -10.92 -17.77
C ASP A 1023 29.07 -12.29 -17.13
N LYS A 1024 28.15 -13.06 -17.72
CA LYS A 1024 27.73 -14.39 -17.23
C LYS A 1024 27.81 -15.44 -18.33
N VAL A 1025 28.16 -16.66 -17.92
CA VAL A 1025 28.12 -17.87 -18.74
C VAL A 1025 27.15 -18.84 -18.07
N VAL A 1026 26.08 -19.25 -18.77
CA VAL A 1026 25.14 -20.21 -18.19
C VAL A 1026 25.76 -21.59 -18.27
N LYS A 1027 25.96 -22.25 -17.13
CA LYS A 1027 26.49 -23.61 -17.04
C LYS A 1027 25.66 -24.47 -16.09
N PHE A 1028 25.12 -25.57 -16.61
CA PHE A 1028 24.38 -26.55 -15.81
C PHE A 1028 24.48 -27.95 -16.40
N ARG A 1029 24.26 -28.97 -15.56
CA ARG A 1029 24.16 -30.37 -15.95
C ARG A 1029 22.70 -30.80 -15.95
N ILE A 1030 22.25 -31.42 -17.03
CA ILE A 1030 21.04 -32.27 -17.01
C ILE A 1030 21.49 -33.67 -16.61
N CYS A 1031 21.06 -34.13 -15.45
CA CYS A 1031 21.50 -35.40 -14.89
C CYS A 1031 20.70 -36.58 -15.45
N SER A 1032 21.36 -37.71 -15.69
CA SER A 1032 20.72 -38.95 -16.13
C SER A 1032 20.03 -39.73 -15.00
N LYS A 1033 20.41 -39.44 -13.75
CA LYS A 1033 19.86 -39.96 -12.48
C LYS A 1033 20.03 -38.90 -11.37
N LYS A 1034 19.20 -38.95 -10.33
CA LYS A 1034 19.32 -38.06 -9.15
C LYS A 1034 20.53 -38.42 -8.29
#